data_AF-M2NEN0-F1
#
_entry.id   AF-M2NEN0-F1
#
_cell.length_a   1.000
_cell.length_b   1.000
_cell.length_c   1.000
_cell.angle_alpha   90.00
_cell.angle_beta   90.00
_cell.angle_gamma   90.00
#
_symmetry.space_group_name_H-M   'P 1'
#
loop_
_entity.id
_entity.type
_entity.pdbx_description
1 polymer ?
#
loop_
_entity_poly.entity_id
_entity_poly.type
_entity_poly.pdbx_seq_one_letter_code
_entity_poly.pdbx_strand_id
1 'polypeptide(L)'
;MMEGRGAISARRWRGTVRDIGVNSTYEDMVNSSCSSCEIHADKSAYWTPLLYYHYPNGSFYEVPHFGSVVYYLGRGPNVATTIPFPPGLQILSGNKAARSYDNQTLTWGNAEYPGQPIADRVSFLCLTAGDLPPNMPYMYNATQCVNGMRAQIAFQSCWDGIHNYTTDNSHVAYLSGIDNGICPPNYPYQFPTIFVETLYAVTSVPEGTDDDRFVFSQGDPTGYGFHGDFINGWDMDVQTEAVNNCLYNGAPDGVIQECPVLNQQDSNGYPENCPERPPQIGEPVKGLLTQLPGCIEITYGPEAAPAASMQCPASVALPSITPTPMGMPLATASPVPGQPFGLPEQIYMGCYNDTGGTPGFKTLNGLFYSNYTNMTVEFCQNYCMANGYRFSGVEYAQECHCDNEINPTAIMAPNGTVNQCTWNCGGTMTLGDVEQEFCGGLQYIDIYKNVNTSFVAFGNNDNTAGNAQPYTPPSGFGSNYLGCWQDNAQGTRLLDGDMTAAQYMNLTVCADFCAAGNNGFGFQYYGTEFGNQCFCGNEITNTSAQLTATTTPTNQTCQMRCYGAEPEICGGPSAVSLYNNTAYVPPVVKPSIGKYVSQGCLVDPNGPGGRAIQGNDTRSADMTIEKCIKFCLGSYYHYAGIEYAAECYCGNEILPETQTGGHLAQCNITDMMRCAGNVYEYCGGPGFMDLYYSASL
;
A
#
# COMPACT_ATOMS: atom_id res chain seq x y z
N MET A 1 -31.86 -4.70 10.31
CA MET A 1 -30.62 -5.50 10.21
C MET A 1 -29.65 -4.94 11.25
N MET A 2 -28.84 -5.75 11.93
CA MET A 2 -27.65 -5.23 12.62
C MET A 2 -26.44 -5.65 11.78
N GLU A 3 -26.03 -4.77 10.88
CA GLU A 3 -24.75 -4.83 10.18
C GLU A 3 -23.75 -4.16 11.11
N GLY A 4 -23.09 -4.99 11.93
CA GLY A 4 -21.71 -4.69 12.27
C GLY A 4 -20.92 -4.65 10.97
N ARG A 5 -20.51 -3.48 10.49
CA ARG A 5 -19.18 -3.46 9.86
C ARG A 5 -18.19 -3.79 10.97
N GLY A 6 -17.24 -4.65 10.65
CA GLY A 6 -16.41 -5.27 11.68
C GLY A 6 -17.09 -6.39 12.45
N ALA A 7 -17.30 -7.50 11.77
CA ALA A 7 -16.38 -8.56 12.14
C ALA A 7 -15.22 -8.49 11.14
N ILE A 8 -14.02 -8.26 11.67
CA ILE A 8 -12.82 -8.69 10.99
C ILE A 8 -12.60 -10.11 11.51
N SER A 9 -12.45 -11.06 10.59
CA SER A 9 -11.82 -12.32 10.99
C SER A 9 -10.34 -12.09 11.12
N ALA A 10 -9.85 -12.54 12.26
CA ALA A 10 -8.65 -13.33 12.37
C ALA A 10 -7.72 -13.13 11.16
N ARG A 11 -7.00 -12.01 11.08
CA ARG A 11 -6.00 -11.78 10.03
C ARG A 11 -4.77 -12.71 10.19
N ARG A 12 -4.96 -13.85 10.85
CA ARG A 12 -4.09 -14.95 11.26
C ARG A 12 -4.94 -15.76 12.27
N TRP A 13 -4.94 -17.10 12.23
CA TRP A 13 -5.58 -17.96 13.25
C TRP A 13 -5.64 -17.32 14.64
N ARG A 14 -6.84 -17.01 15.17
CA ARG A 14 -7.21 -16.86 16.59
C ARG A 14 -8.52 -16.12 16.69
N GLY A 15 -9.40 -16.61 17.56
CA GLY A 15 -10.74 -16.06 17.70
C GLY A 15 -10.76 -14.58 18.04
N THR A 16 -11.97 -14.08 18.01
CA THR A 16 -12.35 -12.68 18.23
C THR A 16 -11.78 -12.05 19.49
N VAL A 17 -11.22 -12.81 20.43
CA VAL A 17 -10.84 -12.29 21.72
C VAL A 17 -9.54 -12.86 22.23
N ARG A 18 -8.88 -12.08 23.09
CA ARG A 18 -7.54 -12.40 23.60
C ARG A 18 -7.44 -13.74 24.34
N ASP A 19 -8.50 -14.18 25.01
CA ASP A 19 -8.45 -15.37 25.87
C ASP A 19 -9.11 -16.61 25.25
N ILE A 20 -9.19 -16.68 23.92
CA ILE A 20 -9.64 -17.89 23.22
C ILE A 20 -8.58 -18.98 23.14
N GLY A 21 -9.00 -20.19 23.52
CA GLY A 21 -8.27 -21.44 23.43
C GLY A 21 -9.15 -22.68 23.28
N VAL A 22 -8.51 -23.85 23.31
CA VAL A 22 -9.15 -25.18 23.08
C VAL A 22 -10.30 -25.47 24.07
N ASN A 23 -10.28 -24.87 25.26
CA ASN A 23 -11.28 -25.09 26.32
C ASN A 23 -11.97 -23.78 26.76
N SER A 24 -12.12 -22.82 25.86
CA SER A 24 -12.72 -21.52 26.19
C SER A 24 -14.13 -21.65 26.77
N THR A 25 -14.40 -20.90 27.85
CA THR A 25 -15.76 -20.74 28.39
C THR A 25 -16.33 -19.36 28.04
N TYR A 26 -17.61 -19.15 28.35
CA TYR A 26 -18.25 -17.84 28.26
C TYR A 26 -17.49 -16.79 29.09
N GLU A 27 -17.06 -17.16 30.31
CA GLU A 27 -16.31 -16.28 31.19
C GLU A 27 -14.96 -15.87 30.60
N ASP A 28 -14.26 -16.79 29.93
CA ASP A 28 -13.01 -16.47 29.22
C ASP A 28 -13.26 -15.44 28.11
N MET A 29 -14.38 -15.59 27.38
CA MET A 29 -14.77 -14.65 26.32
C MET A 29 -15.06 -13.26 26.89
N VAL A 30 -16.02 -13.12 27.81
CA VAL A 30 -16.44 -11.79 28.30
C VAL A 30 -15.34 -11.06 29.09
N ASN A 31 -14.46 -11.80 29.77
CA ASN A 31 -13.33 -11.22 30.51
C ASN A 31 -12.12 -10.88 29.63
N SER A 32 -12.15 -11.23 28.36
CA SER A 32 -11.05 -10.91 27.44
C SER A 32 -10.81 -9.40 27.36
N SER A 33 -9.55 -8.99 27.29
CA SER A 33 -9.19 -7.56 27.36
C SER A 33 -9.47 -6.76 26.09
N CYS A 34 -9.62 -7.43 24.96
CA CYS A 34 -9.88 -6.83 23.66
C CYS A 34 -10.68 -7.79 22.77
N SER A 35 -11.26 -7.25 21.70
CA SER A 35 -11.87 -8.03 20.63
C SER A 35 -11.36 -7.58 19.25
N SER A 36 -11.32 -8.50 18.28
CA SER A 36 -11.11 -8.21 16.86
C SER A 36 -12.40 -7.82 16.13
N CYS A 37 -13.49 -7.63 16.88
CA CYS A 37 -14.77 -7.06 16.42
C CYS A 37 -14.75 -5.53 16.59
N GLU A 38 -15.41 -4.78 15.71
CA GLU A 38 -15.51 -3.30 15.84
C GLU A 38 -16.32 -2.90 17.08
N ILE A 39 -17.24 -3.77 17.51
CA ILE A 39 -18.09 -3.60 18.69
C ILE A 39 -17.37 -4.17 19.93
N HIS A 40 -16.99 -3.30 20.87
CA HIS A 40 -16.22 -3.70 22.07
C HIS A 40 -16.96 -4.71 22.95
N ALA A 41 -18.28 -4.62 22.95
CA ALA A 41 -19.18 -5.47 23.71
C ALA A 41 -19.33 -6.89 23.11
N ASP A 42 -18.92 -7.09 21.85
CA ASP A 42 -18.93 -8.42 21.23
C ASP A 42 -17.56 -9.08 21.37
N LYS A 43 -17.48 -9.96 22.36
CA LYS A 43 -16.32 -10.81 22.64
C LYS A 43 -16.56 -12.27 22.26
N SER A 44 -17.57 -12.54 21.43
CA SER A 44 -17.98 -13.89 21.03
C SER A 44 -17.03 -14.48 19.99
N ALA A 45 -16.70 -15.76 20.07
CA ALA A 45 -15.83 -16.42 19.09
C ALA A 45 -16.58 -16.80 17.81
N TYR A 46 -16.01 -16.45 16.66
CA TYR A 46 -16.39 -16.98 15.34
C TYR A 46 -15.18 -17.66 14.73
N TRP A 47 -15.35 -18.90 14.27
CA TRP A 47 -14.29 -19.62 13.60
C TRP A 47 -14.79 -20.31 12.35
N THR A 48 -13.99 -20.30 11.29
CA THR A 48 -14.20 -21.05 10.04
C THR A 48 -12.86 -21.68 9.64
N PRO A 49 -12.86 -22.78 8.88
CA PRO A 49 -11.62 -23.46 8.50
C PRO A 49 -10.79 -22.61 7.55
N LEU A 50 -9.47 -22.56 7.79
CA LEU A 50 -8.54 -21.90 6.87
C LEU A 50 -8.46 -22.58 5.51
N LEU A 51 -8.15 -21.79 4.48
CA LEU A 51 -7.94 -22.24 3.12
C LEU A 51 -6.44 -22.33 2.80
N TYR A 52 -6.04 -23.39 2.10
CA TYR A 52 -4.68 -23.61 1.62
C TYR A 52 -4.70 -23.86 0.11
N TYR A 53 -3.61 -23.49 -0.57
CA TYR A 53 -3.32 -23.90 -1.94
C TYR A 53 -2.30 -25.05 -1.91
N HIS A 54 -2.64 -26.18 -2.53
CA HIS A 54 -1.82 -27.39 -2.59
C HIS A 54 -1.00 -27.45 -3.89
N TYR A 55 0.27 -27.06 -3.84
CA TYR A 55 1.15 -27.03 -5.00
C TYR A 55 1.40 -28.41 -5.62
N PRO A 56 1.69 -28.49 -6.93
CA PRO A 56 2.03 -29.76 -7.59
C PRO A 56 3.26 -30.48 -7.02
N ASN A 57 4.13 -29.79 -6.27
CA ASN A 57 5.25 -30.40 -5.56
C ASN A 57 4.84 -31.05 -4.21
N GLY A 58 3.56 -30.99 -3.82
CA GLY A 58 3.01 -31.53 -2.58
C GLY A 58 3.05 -30.57 -1.39
N SER A 59 3.57 -29.35 -1.56
CA SER A 59 3.58 -28.34 -0.50
C SER A 59 2.28 -27.54 -0.42
N PHE A 60 2.04 -26.89 0.71
CA PHE A 60 0.84 -26.09 0.97
C PHE A 60 1.22 -24.67 1.36
N TYR A 61 0.40 -23.71 0.94
CA TYR A 61 0.52 -22.32 1.38
C TYR A 61 -0.84 -21.81 1.81
N GLU A 62 -0.89 -21.19 2.99
CA GLU A 62 -2.11 -20.58 3.52
C GLU A 62 -2.57 -19.46 2.57
N VAL A 63 -3.82 -19.52 2.13
CA VAL A 63 -4.43 -18.46 1.34
C VAL A 63 -4.79 -17.32 2.31
N PRO A 64 -4.20 -16.12 2.18
CA PRO A 64 -4.55 -15.01 3.03
C PRO A 64 -6.04 -14.68 2.93
N HIS A 65 -6.65 -14.20 4.00
CA HIS A 65 -8.03 -13.72 3.98
C HIS A 65 -8.14 -12.34 4.64
N PHE A 66 -9.14 -11.56 4.23
CA PHE A 66 -9.33 -10.18 4.69
C PHE A 66 -10.09 -10.07 6.00
N GLY A 67 -10.55 -11.20 6.52
CA GLY A 67 -11.51 -11.22 7.59
C GLY A 67 -12.78 -11.99 7.23
N SER A 68 -13.70 -12.02 8.17
CA SER A 68 -15.04 -12.55 8.02
C SER A 68 -15.99 -11.54 8.59
N VAL A 69 -16.96 -11.11 7.81
CA VAL A 69 -18.04 -10.25 8.25
C VAL A 69 -19.11 -11.11 8.90
N VAL A 70 -19.59 -10.72 10.08
CA VAL A 70 -20.57 -11.46 10.88
C VAL A 70 -21.81 -10.58 10.99
N TYR A 71 -22.90 -11.09 10.47
CA TYR A 71 -24.18 -10.41 10.45
C TYR A 71 -25.12 -10.99 11.50
N TYR A 72 -25.84 -10.11 12.20
CA TYR A 72 -26.95 -10.49 13.06
C TYR A 72 -28.26 -10.05 12.43
N LEU A 73 -28.96 -11.03 11.86
CA LEU A 73 -30.07 -10.78 10.96
C LEU A 73 -31.40 -11.08 11.66
N GLY A 74 -32.29 -10.10 11.66
CA GLY A 74 -33.70 -10.31 12.01
C GLY A 74 -34.40 -10.99 10.84
N ARG A 75 -34.82 -12.25 11.03
CA ARG A 75 -35.35 -13.11 9.97
C ARG A 75 -36.66 -13.78 10.38
N GLY A 76 -37.43 -14.22 9.40
CA GLY A 76 -38.69 -14.92 9.63
C GLY A 76 -39.85 -14.01 10.06
N PRO A 77 -41.08 -14.55 10.07
CA PRO A 77 -42.26 -13.82 10.53
C PRO A 77 -42.24 -13.57 12.05
N ASN A 78 -41.42 -14.31 12.81
CA ASN A 78 -41.34 -14.22 14.27
C ASN A 78 -40.21 -13.28 14.75
N VAL A 79 -39.64 -12.46 13.87
CA VAL A 79 -38.53 -11.55 14.19
C VAL A 79 -38.81 -10.65 15.40
N ALA A 80 -40.06 -10.22 15.61
CA ALA A 80 -40.47 -9.37 16.74
C ALA A 80 -40.40 -10.08 18.11
N THR A 81 -40.26 -11.41 18.12
CA THR A 81 -40.13 -12.24 19.33
C THR A 81 -38.73 -12.84 19.48
N THR A 82 -37.76 -12.36 18.69
CA THR A 82 -36.37 -12.79 18.78
C THR A 82 -35.80 -12.47 20.15
N ILE A 83 -35.05 -13.39 20.74
CA ILE A 83 -34.39 -13.23 22.04
C ILE A 83 -32.86 -13.13 21.87
N PRO A 84 -32.13 -12.48 22.79
CA PRO A 84 -30.66 -12.50 22.82
C PRO A 84 -30.12 -13.93 23.01
N PHE A 85 -28.85 -14.14 22.61
CA PHE A 85 -28.18 -15.42 22.82
C PHE A 85 -27.88 -15.61 24.32
N PRO A 86 -28.26 -16.72 24.95
CA PRO A 86 -27.95 -16.94 26.36
C PRO A 86 -26.43 -17.07 26.60
N PRO A 87 -25.94 -16.71 27.80
CA PRO A 87 -24.56 -16.96 28.21
C PRO A 87 -24.16 -18.42 28.02
N GLY A 88 -22.97 -18.65 27.44
CA GLY A 88 -22.45 -19.99 27.18
C GLY A 88 -23.08 -20.74 26.02
N LEU A 89 -23.92 -20.09 25.20
CA LEU A 89 -24.41 -20.69 23.95
C LEU A 89 -23.23 -21.00 23.01
N GLN A 90 -23.21 -22.22 22.49
CA GLN A 90 -22.22 -22.68 21.52
C GLN A 90 -22.90 -23.37 20.35
N ILE A 91 -22.63 -22.93 19.12
CA ILE A 91 -23.26 -23.49 17.92
C ILE A 91 -22.18 -23.94 16.93
N LEU A 92 -22.34 -25.14 16.38
CA LEU A 92 -21.62 -25.59 15.19
C LEU A 92 -22.56 -25.58 13.97
N SER A 93 -22.23 -24.78 12.96
CA SER A 93 -22.88 -24.83 11.65
C SER A 93 -21.97 -25.51 10.63
N GLY A 94 -22.54 -26.11 9.59
CA GLY A 94 -21.79 -26.85 8.57
C GLY A 94 -21.58 -28.33 8.92
N ASN A 95 -20.73 -29.01 8.15
CA ASN A 95 -20.34 -30.40 8.42
C ASN A 95 -18.95 -30.66 7.85
N LYS A 96 -17.93 -30.67 8.71
CA LYS A 96 -16.53 -30.86 8.29
C LYS A 96 -16.25 -32.09 7.41
N ALA A 97 -17.08 -33.13 7.52
CA ALA A 97 -16.91 -34.37 6.78
C ALA A 97 -17.56 -34.36 5.39
N ALA A 98 -18.45 -33.42 5.07
CA ALA A 98 -19.16 -33.43 3.79
C ALA A 98 -18.20 -33.20 2.61
N ARG A 99 -18.41 -33.95 1.51
CA ARG A 99 -17.68 -33.82 0.23
C ARG A 99 -18.59 -33.81 -1.00
N SER A 100 -19.90 -33.75 -0.77
CA SER A 100 -20.92 -33.66 -1.80
C SER A 100 -22.13 -32.90 -1.27
N TYR A 101 -22.93 -32.35 -2.18
CA TYR A 101 -24.20 -31.73 -1.83
C TYR A 101 -25.22 -32.76 -1.32
N ASP A 102 -25.89 -32.46 -0.22
CA ASP A 102 -26.99 -33.27 0.33
C ASP A 102 -28.32 -32.55 0.09
N ASN A 103 -29.11 -33.07 -0.84
CA ASN A 103 -30.44 -32.56 -1.17
C ASN A 103 -31.59 -33.29 -0.45
N GLN A 104 -31.28 -34.28 0.37
CA GLN A 104 -32.26 -35.16 1.01
C GLN A 104 -32.55 -34.74 2.44
N THR A 105 -31.52 -34.27 3.15
CA THR A 105 -31.69 -33.76 4.51
C THR A 105 -32.23 -32.34 4.46
N LEU A 106 -33.51 -32.19 4.77
CA LEU A 106 -34.20 -30.90 4.77
C LEU A 106 -34.31 -30.33 6.18
N THR A 107 -34.36 -29.00 6.27
CA THR A 107 -34.87 -28.30 7.45
C THR A 107 -36.32 -28.69 7.73
N TRP A 108 -36.77 -28.46 8.96
CA TRP A 108 -38.19 -28.59 9.27
C TRP A 108 -38.97 -27.45 8.64
N GLY A 109 -40.16 -27.74 8.09
CA GLY A 109 -41.07 -26.72 7.55
C GLY A 109 -42.51 -27.20 7.53
N ASN A 110 -43.40 -26.35 7.06
CA ASN A 110 -44.82 -26.65 6.87
C ASN A 110 -45.28 -26.23 5.45
N ALA A 111 -46.58 -26.26 5.18
CA ALA A 111 -47.11 -25.93 3.85
C ALA A 111 -46.91 -24.45 3.45
N GLU A 112 -46.84 -23.54 4.42
CA GLU A 112 -46.63 -22.10 4.19
C GLU A 112 -45.14 -21.75 4.11
N TYR A 113 -44.34 -22.38 4.97
CA TYR A 113 -42.89 -22.22 5.07
C TYR A 113 -42.23 -23.58 4.82
N PRO A 114 -42.06 -24.00 3.55
CA PRO A 114 -41.48 -25.30 3.24
C PRO A 114 -40.03 -25.37 3.71
N GLY A 115 -39.60 -26.58 4.09
CA GLY A 115 -38.21 -26.86 4.39
C GLY A 115 -37.37 -26.89 3.11
N GLN A 116 -36.07 -26.64 3.25
CA GLN A 116 -35.09 -26.69 2.16
C GLN A 116 -33.86 -27.51 2.58
N PRO A 117 -33.02 -27.94 1.63
CA PRO A 117 -31.79 -28.67 1.94
C PRO A 117 -30.94 -27.96 2.97
N ILE A 118 -30.54 -28.66 4.04
CA ILE A 118 -29.65 -28.09 5.05
C ILE A 118 -28.29 -27.71 4.44
N ALA A 119 -27.90 -28.37 3.35
CA ALA A 119 -26.70 -28.05 2.57
C ALA A 119 -26.67 -26.58 2.09
N ASP A 120 -27.82 -25.92 1.91
CA ASP A 120 -27.89 -24.52 1.42
C ASP A 120 -27.40 -23.49 2.43
N ARG A 121 -27.08 -23.91 3.66
CA ARG A 121 -26.45 -23.03 4.66
C ARG A 121 -25.03 -22.60 4.29
N VAL A 122 -24.36 -23.34 3.40
CA VAL A 122 -23.02 -23.04 2.90
C VAL A 122 -23.12 -22.64 1.43
N SER A 123 -22.49 -21.52 1.09
CA SER A 123 -22.34 -21.11 -0.30
C SER A 123 -21.02 -20.40 -0.55
N PHE A 124 -20.63 -20.34 -1.82
CA PHE A 124 -19.43 -19.68 -2.28
C PHE A 124 -19.75 -18.71 -3.40
N LEU A 125 -19.00 -17.63 -3.46
CA LEU A 125 -19.12 -16.62 -4.51
C LEU A 125 -17.73 -16.18 -4.99
N CYS A 126 -17.52 -16.24 -6.30
CA CYS A 126 -16.31 -15.70 -6.94
C CYS A 126 -16.49 -14.20 -7.19
N LEU A 127 -15.70 -13.35 -6.52
CA LEU A 127 -15.82 -11.90 -6.68
C LEU A 127 -15.02 -11.44 -7.90
N THR A 128 -15.73 -10.92 -8.90
CA THR A 128 -15.16 -10.39 -10.15
C THR A 128 -15.14 -8.86 -10.11
N ALA A 129 -14.44 -8.24 -11.06
CA ALA A 129 -14.45 -6.78 -11.24
C ALA A 129 -15.73 -6.25 -11.92
N GLY A 130 -16.60 -7.14 -12.40
CA GLY A 130 -17.84 -6.81 -13.10
C GLY A 130 -19.05 -7.41 -12.39
N ASP A 131 -19.99 -7.95 -13.17
CA ASP A 131 -21.18 -8.60 -12.61
C ASP A 131 -20.80 -9.81 -11.74
N LEU A 132 -21.46 -9.91 -10.58
CA LEU A 132 -21.26 -11.01 -9.66
C LEU A 132 -21.96 -12.27 -10.19
N PRO A 133 -21.28 -13.44 -10.23
CA PRO A 133 -21.91 -14.70 -10.55
C PRO A 133 -22.96 -15.11 -9.49
N PRO A 134 -23.77 -16.15 -9.73
CA PRO A 134 -24.62 -16.70 -8.68
C PRO A 134 -23.80 -17.39 -7.58
N ASN A 135 -24.37 -17.46 -6.38
CA ASN A 135 -23.82 -18.29 -5.30
C ASN A 135 -23.84 -19.77 -5.70
N MET A 136 -22.76 -20.48 -5.40
CA MET A 136 -22.60 -21.91 -5.69
C MET A 136 -22.47 -22.69 -4.39
N PRO A 137 -22.96 -23.94 -4.33
CA PRO A 137 -22.87 -24.76 -3.11
C PRO A 137 -21.48 -25.41 -2.93
N TYR A 138 -20.53 -25.13 -3.83
CA TYR A 138 -19.19 -25.70 -3.86
C TYR A 138 -18.14 -24.60 -4.01
N MET A 139 -16.91 -24.91 -3.60
CA MET A 139 -15.78 -23.98 -3.65
C MET A 139 -15.39 -23.65 -5.09
N TYR A 140 -15.09 -22.37 -5.36
CA TYR A 140 -14.50 -21.96 -6.63
C TYR A 140 -13.01 -22.30 -6.66
N ASN A 141 -12.63 -23.16 -7.59
CA ASN A 141 -11.26 -23.58 -7.78
C ASN A 141 -10.56 -22.68 -8.82
N ALA A 142 -10.50 -21.38 -8.52
CA ALA A 142 -9.94 -20.41 -9.46
C ALA A 142 -9.30 -19.20 -8.78
N THR A 143 -8.08 -18.89 -9.21
CA THR A 143 -7.35 -17.65 -8.91
C THR A 143 -7.93 -16.43 -9.64
N GLN A 144 -8.74 -16.63 -10.70
CA GLN A 144 -9.40 -15.54 -11.43
C GLN A 144 -10.51 -14.80 -10.65
N CYS A 145 -10.84 -15.21 -9.43
CA CYS A 145 -11.71 -14.43 -8.55
C CYS A 145 -10.93 -13.19 -8.09
N VAL A 146 -10.83 -12.19 -8.97
CA VAL A 146 -9.91 -11.05 -8.86
C VAL A 146 -10.07 -10.23 -7.58
N ASN A 147 -11.29 -10.19 -7.03
CA ASN A 147 -11.61 -9.52 -5.78
C ASN A 147 -11.73 -10.50 -4.58
N GLY A 148 -11.30 -11.75 -4.77
CA GLY A 148 -11.32 -12.83 -3.78
C GLY A 148 -12.46 -13.84 -3.96
N MET A 149 -12.35 -14.96 -3.26
CA MET A 149 -13.41 -15.96 -3.15
C MET A 149 -14.08 -15.83 -1.78
N ARG A 150 -15.39 -15.63 -1.79
CA ARG A 150 -16.19 -15.52 -0.57
C ARG A 150 -16.78 -16.88 -0.21
N ALA A 151 -16.52 -17.36 1.00
CA ALA A 151 -17.21 -18.50 1.60
C ALA A 151 -18.23 -18.00 2.61
N GLN A 152 -19.44 -18.51 2.57
CA GLN A 152 -20.57 -18.02 3.36
C GLN A 152 -21.16 -19.16 4.18
N ILE A 153 -21.57 -18.87 5.42
CA ILE A 153 -22.26 -19.84 6.26
C ILE A 153 -23.33 -19.19 7.13
N ALA A 154 -24.53 -19.75 7.11
CA ALA A 154 -25.62 -19.41 8.04
C ALA A 154 -25.63 -20.37 9.24
N PHE A 155 -25.89 -19.85 10.43
CA PHE A 155 -26.05 -20.63 11.65
C PHE A 155 -27.53 -20.89 11.97
N GLN A 156 -27.75 -21.84 12.85
CA GLN A 156 -29.06 -22.17 13.41
C GLN A 156 -29.59 -21.00 14.25
N SER A 157 -30.88 -20.69 14.10
CA SER A 157 -31.52 -19.57 14.80
C SER A 157 -32.64 -20.01 15.75
N CYS A 158 -32.88 -21.31 15.92
CA CYS A 158 -33.94 -21.83 16.77
C CYS A 158 -33.35 -22.63 17.91
N TRP A 159 -33.84 -22.41 19.14
CA TRP A 159 -33.28 -22.98 20.36
C TRP A 159 -34.33 -23.73 21.18
N ASP A 160 -33.91 -24.84 21.79
CA ASP A 160 -34.77 -25.71 22.59
C ASP A 160 -35.22 -25.08 23.92
N GLY A 161 -34.55 -24.00 24.36
CA GLY A 161 -34.85 -23.32 25.61
C GLY A 161 -34.20 -23.93 26.85
N ILE A 162 -33.36 -24.96 26.68
CA ILE A 162 -32.87 -25.81 27.76
C ILE A 162 -31.35 -25.87 27.75
N HIS A 163 -30.74 -26.17 26.61
CA HIS A 163 -29.31 -26.49 26.55
C HIS A 163 -28.54 -25.43 25.78
N ASN A 164 -27.49 -24.87 26.37
CA ASN A 164 -26.62 -23.92 25.70
C ASN A 164 -25.51 -24.60 24.88
N TYR A 165 -25.32 -25.91 25.07
CA TYR A 165 -24.39 -26.73 24.30
C TYR A 165 -24.78 -28.21 24.39
N THR A 166 -24.68 -28.91 23.27
CA THR A 166 -24.69 -30.38 23.20
C THR A 166 -23.66 -30.82 22.18
N THR A 167 -23.00 -31.96 22.41
CA THR A 167 -21.92 -32.44 21.53
C THR A 167 -22.38 -32.82 20.11
N ASP A 168 -23.67 -33.10 19.95
CA ASP A 168 -24.31 -33.41 18.67
C ASP A 168 -25.06 -32.21 18.07
N ASN A 169 -24.97 -31.04 18.72
CA ASN A 169 -25.62 -29.80 18.32
C ASN A 169 -27.17 -29.86 18.27
N SER A 170 -27.80 -30.87 18.90
CA SER A 170 -29.25 -31.06 18.92
C SER A 170 -30.04 -29.95 19.63
N HIS A 171 -29.38 -29.09 20.40
CA HIS A 171 -30.01 -28.00 21.14
C HIS A 171 -30.43 -26.80 20.27
N VAL A 172 -29.97 -26.77 19.02
CA VAL A 172 -30.35 -25.74 18.03
C VAL A 172 -30.84 -26.35 16.72
N ALA A 173 -31.66 -25.59 16.00
CA ALA A 173 -32.18 -25.93 14.69
C ALA A 173 -32.20 -24.72 13.75
N TYR A 174 -32.12 -24.96 12.44
CA TYR A 174 -32.30 -23.90 11.44
C TYR A 174 -33.76 -23.48 11.34
N LEU A 175 -33.99 -22.25 10.88
CA LEU A 175 -35.29 -21.85 10.35
C LEU A 175 -35.61 -22.71 9.10
N SER A 176 -36.89 -22.81 8.76
CA SER A 176 -37.34 -23.62 7.62
C SER A 176 -36.66 -23.26 6.29
N GLY A 177 -36.35 -21.99 6.06
CA GLY A 177 -35.58 -21.52 4.90
C GLY A 177 -34.10 -21.26 5.20
N ILE A 178 -33.52 -21.86 6.24
CA ILE A 178 -32.17 -21.60 6.77
C ILE A 178 -32.01 -20.17 7.31
N ASP A 179 -32.05 -19.18 6.42
CA ASP A 179 -31.89 -17.76 6.72
C ASP A 179 -33.24 -17.01 6.80
N ASN A 180 -34.37 -17.71 6.64
CA ASN A 180 -35.71 -17.16 6.77
C ASN A 180 -36.74 -18.25 7.14
N GLY A 181 -37.97 -17.87 7.45
CA GLY A 181 -39.06 -18.80 7.78
C GLY A 181 -39.21 -19.02 9.28
N ILE A 182 -39.66 -20.21 9.69
CA ILE A 182 -40.12 -20.48 11.06
C ILE A 182 -39.29 -21.55 11.77
N CYS A 183 -39.32 -21.51 13.11
CA CYS A 183 -38.69 -22.53 13.94
C CYS A 183 -39.53 -23.82 14.05
N PRO A 184 -38.87 -24.98 14.21
CA PRO A 184 -39.58 -26.22 14.52
C PRO A 184 -40.28 -26.15 15.89
N PRO A 185 -41.38 -26.90 16.12
CA PRO A 185 -42.18 -26.80 17.34
C PRO A 185 -41.41 -27.08 18.65
N ASN A 186 -40.37 -27.90 18.59
CA ASN A 186 -39.53 -28.23 19.75
C ASN A 186 -38.42 -27.20 20.03
N TYR A 187 -38.31 -26.15 19.21
CA TYR A 187 -37.32 -25.09 19.32
C TYR A 187 -38.04 -23.73 19.36
N PRO A 188 -38.77 -23.43 20.44
CA PRO A 188 -39.73 -22.32 20.46
C PRO A 188 -39.08 -20.93 20.52
N TYR A 189 -37.78 -20.85 20.81
CA TYR A 189 -37.06 -19.58 20.95
C TYR A 189 -36.26 -19.29 19.69
N GLN A 190 -36.48 -18.11 19.11
CA GLN A 190 -35.74 -17.65 17.95
C GLN A 190 -34.63 -16.68 18.38
N PHE A 191 -33.43 -16.90 17.86
CA PHE A 191 -32.28 -16.00 17.96
C PHE A 191 -32.14 -15.12 16.71
N PRO A 192 -31.32 -14.04 16.75
CA PRO A 192 -30.83 -13.42 15.54
C PRO A 192 -30.11 -14.47 14.67
N THR A 193 -30.32 -14.47 13.36
CA THR A 193 -29.57 -15.35 12.47
C THR A 193 -28.15 -14.84 12.33
N ILE A 194 -27.16 -15.64 12.74
CA ILE A 194 -25.76 -15.39 12.45
C ILE A 194 -25.48 -15.82 11.02
N PHE A 195 -24.98 -14.89 10.20
CA PHE A 195 -24.49 -15.17 8.86
C PHE A 195 -23.05 -14.67 8.75
N VAL A 196 -22.14 -15.55 8.34
CA VAL A 196 -20.71 -15.27 8.29
C VAL A 196 -20.23 -15.34 6.86
N GLU A 197 -19.54 -14.30 6.40
CA GLU A 197 -18.89 -14.25 5.09
C GLU A 197 -17.38 -14.16 5.28
N THR A 198 -16.60 -15.16 4.87
CA THR A 198 -15.13 -15.14 4.90
C THR A 198 -14.58 -14.89 3.50
N LEU A 199 -13.73 -13.88 3.35
CA LEU A 199 -13.16 -13.50 2.05
C LEU A 199 -11.71 -13.94 1.91
N TYR A 200 -11.47 -14.97 1.10
CA TYR A 200 -10.13 -15.50 0.79
C TYR A 200 -9.52 -14.77 -0.42
N ALA A 201 -8.31 -14.26 -0.25
CA ALA A 201 -7.50 -13.59 -1.26
C ALA A 201 -6.82 -14.61 -2.19
N VAL A 202 -7.62 -15.39 -2.92
CA VAL A 202 -7.16 -16.48 -3.81
C VAL A 202 -6.19 -16.01 -4.92
N THR A 203 -6.17 -14.72 -5.24
CA THR A 203 -5.22 -14.08 -6.16
C THR A 203 -3.83 -13.85 -5.56
N SER A 204 -3.71 -13.87 -4.23
CA SER A 204 -2.46 -13.58 -3.51
C SER A 204 -1.58 -14.81 -3.30
N VAL A 205 -1.97 -15.96 -3.86
CA VAL A 205 -1.19 -17.19 -3.82
C VAL A 205 -0.05 -17.09 -4.85
N PRO A 206 1.23 -17.15 -4.43
CA PRO A 206 2.36 -17.12 -5.37
C PRO A 206 2.31 -18.31 -6.34
N GLU A 207 2.49 -18.07 -7.64
CA GLU A 207 2.51 -19.12 -8.67
C GLU A 207 1.23 -19.99 -8.72
N GLY A 208 0.12 -19.50 -8.14
CA GLY A 208 -1.18 -20.17 -8.24
C GLY A 208 -1.71 -20.13 -9.68
N THR A 209 -2.37 -21.21 -10.09
CA THR A 209 -3.09 -21.29 -11.37
C THR A 209 -4.55 -21.66 -11.14
N ASP A 210 -5.41 -21.36 -12.12
CA ASP A 210 -6.82 -21.78 -12.09
C ASP A 210 -6.93 -23.31 -12.21
N ASP A 211 -7.04 -23.99 -11.06
CA ASP A 211 -7.12 -25.45 -10.93
C ASP A 211 -7.73 -25.89 -9.58
N ASP A 212 -7.97 -27.19 -9.45
CA ASP A 212 -8.58 -27.84 -8.29
C ASP A 212 -7.62 -28.07 -7.10
N ARG A 213 -6.74 -27.10 -6.81
CA ARG A 213 -5.73 -27.21 -5.72
C ARG A 213 -6.05 -26.44 -4.45
N PHE A 214 -7.15 -25.71 -4.40
CA PHE A 214 -7.64 -25.14 -3.15
C PHE A 214 -8.17 -26.24 -2.24
N VAL A 215 -7.81 -26.18 -0.96
CA VAL A 215 -8.19 -27.17 0.04
C VAL A 215 -8.33 -26.52 1.41
N PHE A 216 -9.46 -26.75 2.09
CA PHE A 216 -9.61 -26.29 3.46
C PHE A 216 -8.81 -27.15 4.45
N SER A 217 -8.47 -26.58 5.61
CA SER A 217 -7.63 -27.18 6.66
C SER A 217 -8.08 -28.58 7.12
N GLN A 218 -9.36 -28.91 7.02
CA GLN A 218 -9.93 -30.24 7.26
C GLN A 218 -9.80 -31.22 6.08
N GLY A 219 -8.98 -30.91 5.08
CA GLY A 219 -8.71 -31.75 3.91
C GLY A 219 -9.85 -31.77 2.90
N ASP A 220 -10.61 -30.68 2.77
CA ASP A 220 -11.73 -30.58 1.85
C ASP A 220 -11.39 -29.73 0.61
N PRO A 221 -11.23 -30.33 -0.58
CA PRO A 221 -11.03 -29.61 -1.84
C PRO A 221 -12.34 -29.27 -2.56
N THR A 222 -13.50 -29.61 -1.98
CA THR A 222 -14.83 -29.46 -2.63
C THR A 222 -15.61 -28.25 -2.13
N GLY A 223 -15.37 -27.84 -0.88
CA GLY A 223 -16.09 -26.75 -0.20
C GLY A 223 -17.34 -27.19 0.56
N TYR A 224 -17.89 -28.37 0.29
CA TYR A 224 -19.09 -28.87 0.99
C TYR A 224 -18.86 -29.08 2.49
N GLY A 225 -17.60 -29.28 2.89
CA GLY A 225 -17.16 -29.45 4.26
C GLY A 225 -16.95 -28.14 5.02
N PHE A 226 -17.22 -26.99 4.42
CA PHE A 226 -17.14 -25.70 5.11
C PHE A 226 -18.08 -25.68 6.32
N HIS A 227 -17.59 -25.14 7.42
CA HIS A 227 -18.27 -25.13 8.71
C HIS A 227 -17.83 -23.92 9.50
N GLY A 228 -18.55 -23.64 10.58
CA GLY A 228 -18.14 -22.60 11.50
C GLY A 228 -18.68 -22.82 12.90
N ASP A 229 -17.91 -22.33 13.86
CA ASP A 229 -18.18 -22.41 15.28
C ASP A 229 -18.53 -21.01 15.80
N PHE A 230 -19.47 -20.98 16.73
CA PHE A 230 -19.86 -19.79 17.48
C PHE A 230 -19.82 -20.11 18.97
N ILE A 231 -19.17 -19.24 19.75
CA ILE A 231 -19.28 -19.23 21.22
C ILE A 231 -19.73 -17.83 21.61
N ASN A 232 -20.89 -17.71 22.25
CA ASN A 232 -21.37 -16.41 22.72
C ASN A 232 -20.36 -15.81 23.71
N GLY A 233 -20.10 -14.52 23.55
CA GLY A 233 -19.25 -13.71 24.42
C GLY A 233 -19.74 -12.28 24.50
N TRP A 234 -21.01 -12.02 24.19
CA TRP A 234 -21.57 -10.68 24.31
C TRP A 234 -21.66 -10.21 25.75
N ASP A 235 -21.44 -8.90 25.94
CA ASP A 235 -22.04 -8.17 27.05
C ASP A 235 -23.56 -8.26 26.93
N MET A 236 -24.18 -8.88 27.93
CA MET A 236 -25.60 -9.22 27.87
C MET A 236 -26.51 -8.01 27.94
N ASP A 237 -26.10 -6.92 28.58
CA ASP A 237 -26.91 -5.70 28.66
C ASP A 237 -26.97 -5.04 27.28
N VAL A 238 -25.80 -4.91 26.63
CA VAL A 238 -25.69 -4.37 25.26
C VAL A 238 -26.45 -5.24 24.26
N GLN A 239 -26.25 -6.57 24.28
CA GLN A 239 -26.92 -7.45 23.33
C GLN A 239 -28.43 -7.45 23.51
N THR A 240 -28.91 -7.49 24.76
CA THR A 240 -30.35 -7.46 25.05
C THR A 240 -30.98 -6.18 24.54
N GLU A 241 -30.34 -5.03 24.77
CA GLU A 241 -30.81 -3.75 24.27
C GLU A 241 -30.80 -3.71 22.73
N ALA A 242 -29.73 -4.17 22.10
CA ALA A 242 -29.58 -4.18 20.65
C ALA A 242 -30.64 -5.09 19.99
N VAL A 243 -30.88 -6.28 20.52
CA VAL A 243 -31.92 -7.20 20.00
C VAL A 243 -33.31 -6.58 20.13
N ASN A 244 -33.64 -6.00 21.29
CA ASN A 244 -34.96 -5.43 21.55
C ASN A 244 -35.24 -4.17 20.71
N ASN A 245 -34.23 -3.34 20.49
CA ASN A 245 -34.44 -1.99 19.95
C ASN A 245 -33.94 -1.82 18.50
N CYS A 246 -32.93 -2.57 18.07
CA CYS A 246 -32.24 -2.36 16.80
C CYS A 246 -32.50 -3.44 15.75
N LEU A 247 -32.70 -4.70 16.15
CA LEU A 247 -32.83 -5.81 15.19
C LEU A 247 -34.04 -5.63 14.25
N TYR A 248 -35.17 -5.21 14.83
CA TYR A 248 -36.46 -5.06 14.17
C TYR A 248 -36.70 -3.65 13.57
N ASN A 249 -36.17 -2.60 14.23
CA ASN A 249 -36.45 -1.20 13.86
C ASN A 249 -35.29 -0.48 13.13
N GLY A 250 -34.13 -1.12 12.93
CA GLY A 250 -32.97 -0.52 12.25
C GLY A 250 -33.06 -0.56 10.72
N ALA A 251 -32.23 0.22 10.02
CA ALA A 251 -32.17 0.25 8.56
C ALA A 251 -32.09 -1.14 7.91
N PRO A 252 -32.60 -1.25 6.67
CA PRO A 252 -32.50 -2.48 5.89
C PRO A 252 -31.06 -2.92 5.63
N ASP A 253 -30.11 -1.99 5.61
CA ASP A 253 -28.69 -2.25 5.29
C ASP A 253 -27.82 -2.45 6.54
N GLY A 254 -28.40 -2.31 7.73
CA GLY A 254 -27.81 -2.70 9.00
C GLY A 254 -26.78 -1.77 9.64
N VAL A 255 -26.50 -0.61 9.06
CA VAL A 255 -25.64 0.46 9.59
C VAL A 255 -25.58 0.54 11.14
N ILE A 256 -24.43 0.20 11.74
CA ILE A 256 -24.19 0.22 13.21
C ILE A 256 -24.67 1.51 13.86
N GLN A 257 -24.36 2.64 13.21
CA GLN A 257 -24.56 3.98 13.74
C GLN A 257 -26.04 4.31 13.95
N GLU A 258 -26.96 3.53 13.37
CA GLU A 258 -28.39 3.64 13.60
C GLU A 258 -28.88 2.92 14.86
N CYS A 259 -28.04 2.09 15.48
CA CYS A 259 -28.31 1.45 16.76
C CYS A 259 -27.56 2.19 17.88
N PRO A 260 -28.24 3.02 18.69
CA PRO A 260 -27.56 3.90 19.66
C PRO A 260 -26.70 3.16 20.68
N VAL A 261 -27.09 1.94 21.08
CA VAL A 261 -26.33 1.11 22.01
C VAL A 261 -25.06 0.54 21.36
N LEU A 262 -25.11 0.14 20.09
CA LEU A 262 -23.93 -0.36 19.36
C LEU A 262 -23.00 0.78 18.91
N ASN A 263 -23.55 1.92 18.51
CA ASN A 263 -22.76 3.10 18.13
C ASN A 263 -21.88 3.63 19.28
N GLN A 264 -22.27 3.40 20.54
CA GLN A 264 -21.44 3.71 21.70
C GLN A 264 -20.26 2.75 21.90
N GLN A 265 -20.36 1.54 21.33
CA GLN A 265 -19.36 0.47 21.41
C GLN A 265 -18.47 0.42 20.17
N ASP A 266 -18.80 1.18 19.13
CA ASP A 266 -18.04 1.26 17.89
C ASP A 266 -16.92 2.30 18.06
N SER A 267 -15.67 1.85 18.01
CA SER A 267 -14.54 2.76 17.91
C SER A 267 -13.58 2.31 16.82
N ASN A 268 -13.20 3.26 15.99
CA ASN A 268 -12.15 3.11 14.99
C ASN A 268 -10.89 2.46 15.59
N GLY A 269 -10.32 1.47 14.91
CA GLY A 269 -9.05 0.84 15.30
C GLY A 269 -9.09 -0.17 16.43
N TYR A 270 -10.23 -0.32 17.13
CA TYR A 270 -10.32 -1.29 18.23
C TYR A 270 -9.98 -2.74 17.81
N PRO A 271 -10.46 -3.25 16.65
CA PRO A 271 -10.05 -4.57 16.17
C PRO A 271 -8.54 -4.68 15.94
N GLU A 272 -7.96 -3.63 15.38
CA GLU A 272 -6.53 -3.58 15.04
C GLU A 272 -5.66 -3.55 16.30
N ASN A 273 -6.24 -3.20 17.45
CA ASN A 273 -5.57 -3.20 18.76
C ASN A 273 -5.57 -4.55 19.48
N CYS A 274 -6.21 -5.58 18.91
CA CYS A 274 -6.26 -6.92 19.50
C CYS A 274 -5.35 -7.90 18.74
N PRO A 275 -4.06 -8.00 19.09
CA PRO A 275 -3.10 -8.80 18.31
C PRO A 275 -3.39 -10.30 18.38
N GLU A 276 -3.03 -10.97 17.29
CA GLU A 276 -2.91 -12.42 17.26
C GLU A 276 -1.93 -12.91 18.35
N ARG A 277 -2.36 -13.84 19.21
CA ARG A 277 -1.49 -14.51 20.20
C ARG A 277 -0.56 -15.59 19.58
N PRO A 278 0.30 -16.28 20.35
CA PRO A 278 1.07 -17.45 19.88
C PRO A 278 0.29 -18.77 19.93
N PRO A 279 0.41 -19.69 18.95
CA PRO A 279 -0.53 -20.80 18.73
C PRO A 279 -0.59 -21.72 19.95
N GLN A 280 -1.82 -22.09 20.36
CA GLN A 280 -2.00 -23.06 21.45
C GLN A 280 -1.63 -24.47 21.01
N ILE A 281 -1.81 -24.78 19.74
CA ILE A 281 -1.42 -26.05 19.15
C ILE A 281 -0.06 -25.85 18.51
N GLY A 282 0.95 -26.54 19.04
CA GLY A 282 2.34 -26.45 18.55
C GLY A 282 2.53 -27.17 17.22
N GLU A 283 2.21 -26.50 16.12
CA GLU A 283 2.47 -26.99 14.76
C GLU A 283 2.67 -25.85 13.74
N PRO A 284 3.37 -26.08 12.62
CA PRO A 284 3.48 -25.10 11.55
C PRO A 284 2.14 -24.88 10.85
N VAL A 285 1.62 -23.66 10.88
CA VAL A 285 0.36 -23.28 10.21
C VAL A 285 0.53 -22.18 9.16
N LYS A 286 1.70 -21.52 9.11
CA LYS A 286 2.04 -20.41 8.21
C LYS A 286 3.27 -20.73 7.38
N GLY A 287 3.41 -20.02 6.26
CA GLY A 287 4.51 -20.21 5.31
C GLY A 287 4.29 -21.44 4.43
N LEU A 288 5.36 -21.90 3.79
CA LEU A 288 5.31 -23.09 2.94
C LEU A 288 5.37 -24.35 3.80
N LEU A 289 4.27 -25.11 3.83
CA LEU A 289 4.12 -26.32 4.62
C LEU A 289 4.34 -27.57 3.74
N THR A 290 4.87 -28.63 4.32
CA THR A 290 5.04 -29.92 3.61
C THR A 290 3.80 -30.82 3.71
N GLN A 291 2.82 -30.43 4.52
CA GLN A 291 1.58 -31.15 4.80
C GLN A 291 0.57 -30.17 5.42
N LEU A 292 -0.72 -30.48 5.38
CA LEU A 292 -1.73 -29.71 6.11
C LEU A 292 -1.50 -29.80 7.63
N PRO A 293 -1.83 -28.75 8.41
CA PRO A 293 -1.90 -28.83 9.87
C PRO A 293 -2.73 -30.03 10.33
N GLY A 294 -2.30 -30.69 11.39
CA GLY A 294 -2.88 -31.93 11.92
C GLY A 294 -2.54 -33.18 11.11
N CYS A 295 -1.68 -33.08 10.09
CA CYS A 295 -1.40 -34.16 9.12
C CYS A 295 -2.69 -34.67 8.47
N ILE A 296 -3.60 -33.74 8.15
CA ILE A 296 -4.90 -34.07 7.59
C ILE A 296 -4.74 -34.52 6.13
N GLU A 297 -5.30 -35.68 5.80
CA GLU A 297 -5.36 -36.17 4.43
C GLU A 297 -6.45 -35.44 3.62
N ILE A 298 -6.13 -35.13 2.36
CA ILE A 298 -7.10 -34.59 1.41
C ILE A 298 -8.07 -35.69 1.00
N THR A 299 -9.37 -35.40 1.07
CA THR A 299 -10.44 -36.34 0.72
C THR A 299 -11.34 -35.70 -0.33
N TYR A 300 -11.36 -36.27 -1.53
CA TYR A 300 -12.02 -35.67 -2.70
C TYR A 300 -13.53 -35.96 -2.77
N GLY A 301 -14.04 -36.89 -1.96
CA GLY A 301 -15.43 -37.32 -2.02
C GLY A 301 -15.76 -38.25 -3.21
N PRO A 302 -17.05 -38.49 -3.48
CA PRO A 302 -18.21 -37.83 -2.87
C PRO A 302 -18.55 -38.33 -1.45
N GLU A 303 -17.98 -39.45 -1.01
CA GLU A 303 -18.23 -39.96 0.33
C GLU A 303 -17.74 -38.98 1.40
N ALA A 304 -18.43 -38.96 2.54
CA ALA A 304 -18.01 -38.18 3.68
C ALA A 304 -16.60 -38.59 4.12
N ALA A 305 -15.77 -37.59 4.48
CA ALA A 305 -14.43 -37.83 4.98
C ALA A 305 -14.47 -38.74 6.22
N PRO A 306 -13.56 -39.74 6.31
CA PRO A 306 -13.53 -40.64 7.45
C PRO A 306 -13.14 -39.90 8.73
N ALA A 307 -13.63 -40.37 9.88
CA ALA A 307 -13.29 -39.80 11.19
C ALA A 307 -11.78 -39.88 11.52
N ALA A 308 -11.02 -40.73 10.84
CA ALA A 308 -9.57 -40.94 11.02
C ALA A 308 -8.72 -40.27 9.92
N SER A 309 -8.99 -38.99 9.61
CA SER A 309 -8.26 -38.25 8.57
C SER A 309 -6.89 -37.71 9.02
N MET A 310 -6.54 -37.82 10.31
CA MET A 310 -5.23 -37.44 10.83
C MET A 310 -4.26 -38.62 10.76
N GLN A 311 -3.31 -38.56 9.82
CA GLN A 311 -2.26 -39.58 9.68
C GLN A 311 -0.88 -38.90 9.65
N CYS A 312 -0.25 -38.75 10.81
CA CYS A 312 1.11 -38.22 10.88
C CYS A 312 2.16 -39.32 10.66
N PRO A 313 3.16 -39.11 9.79
CA PRO A 313 4.38 -39.92 9.80
C PRO A 313 5.04 -39.88 11.18
N ALA A 314 5.64 -40.99 11.61
CA ALA A 314 6.31 -41.08 12.92
C ALA A 314 7.45 -40.06 13.13
N SER A 315 7.93 -39.43 12.05
CA SER A 315 8.94 -38.38 12.06
C SER A 315 8.39 -36.99 12.39
N VAL A 316 7.07 -36.79 12.41
CA VAL A 316 6.42 -35.51 12.72
C VAL A 316 6.05 -35.49 14.19
N ALA A 317 6.47 -34.43 14.90
CA ALA A 317 6.06 -34.24 16.29
C ALA A 317 4.54 -34.08 16.37
N LEU A 318 3.90 -34.84 17.26
CA LEU A 318 2.46 -34.69 17.49
C LEU A 318 2.17 -33.29 18.03
N PRO A 319 1.04 -32.68 17.64
CA PRO A 319 0.66 -31.37 18.15
C PRO A 319 0.52 -31.42 19.68
N SER A 320 1.19 -30.51 20.38
CA SER A 320 1.05 -30.34 21.83
C SER A 320 0.22 -29.09 22.13
N ILE A 321 -0.77 -29.22 23.03
CA ILE A 321 -1.48 -28.06 23.55
C ILE A 321 -0.59 -27.37 24.57
N THR A 322 -0.20 -26.13 24.27
CA THR A 322 0.43 -25.21 25.23
C THR A 322 -0.66 -24.24 25.69
N PRO A 323 -1.14 -24.33 26.94
CA PRO A 323 -2.10 -23.37 27.46
C PRO A 323 -1.49 -21.97 27.39
N THR A 324 -2.13 -21.05 26.67
CA THR A 324 -1.73 -19.64 26.76
C THR A 324 -2.27 -19.10 28.08
N PRO A 325 -1.44 -18.49 28.94
CA PRO A 325 -1.95 -17.81 30.12
C PRO A 325 -2.95 -16.73 29.69
N MET A 326 -4.09 -16.66 30.37
CA MET A 326 -5.04 -15.55 30.22
C MET A 326 -4.25 -14.25 30.44
N GLY A 327 -4.27 -13.39 29.42
CA GLY A 327 -3.40 -12.22 29.41
C GLY A 327 -4.07 -11.06 30.13
N MET A 328 -3.46 -10.52 31.19
CA MET A 328 -3.92 -9.22 31.71
C MET A 328 -3.71 -8.14 30.62
N PRO A 329 -4.69 -7.24 30.37
CA PRO A 329 -4.53 -6.10 29.46
C PRO A 329 -3.20 -5.42 29.73
N LEU A 330 -2.35 -5.30 28.70
CA LEU A 330 -1.28 -4.32 28.76
C LEU A 330 -1.97 -2.97 28.70
N ALA A 331 -1.68 -2.09 29.66
CA ALA A 331 -2.21 -0.74 29.59
C ALA A 331 -1.70 -0.07 28.31
N THR A 332 -2.58 0.62 27.60
CA THR A 332 -2.19 1.49 26.50
C THR A 332 -1.88 2.87 27.07
N ALA A 333 -0.66 3.34 26.85
CA ALA A 333 -0.20 4.66 27.17
C ALA A 333 -0.88 5.68 26.23
N SER A 334 -1.62 6.61 26.83
CA SER A 334 -2.26 7.71 26.11
C SER A 334 -1.47 9.01 26.32
N PRO A 335 -1.02 9.67 25.25
CA PRO A 335 -0.35 10.96 25.38
C PRO A 335 -1.35 12.08 25.73
N VAL A 336 -0.87 13.12 26.43
CA VAL A 336 -1.67 14.31 26.79
C VAL A 336 -1.09 15.53 26.08
N PRO A 337 -1.89 16.33 25.33
CA PRO A 337 -1.37 17.48 24.60
C PRO A 337 -0.59 18.44 25.51
N GLY A 338 0.61 18.82 25.08
CA GLY A 338 1.54 19.68 25.83
C GLY A 338 2.42 18.96 26.85
N GLN A 339 2.28 17.64 27.03
CA GLN A 339 3.15 16.84 27.90
C GLN A 339 4.22 16.07 27.11
N PRO A 340 5.37 15.74 27.75
CA PRO A 340 6.34 14.83 27.16
C PRO A 340 5.74 13.44 26.92
N PHE A 341 6.09 12.81 25.79
CA PHE A 341 5.71 11.43 25.49
C PHE A 341 6.73 10.80 24.53
N GLY A 342 7.12 9.55 24.77
CA GLY A 342 8.24 8.92 24.10
C GLY A 342 9.59 9.49 24.58
N LEU A 343 10.40 10.02 23.66
CA LEU A 343 11.75 10.50 23.97
C LEU A 343 11.77 11.78 24.85
N PRO A 344 12.81 12.00 25.68
CA PRO A 344 12.85 13.08 26.69
C PRO A 344 12.70 14.53 26.19
N GLU A 345 12.83 14.77 24.88
CA GLU A 345 12.76 16.10 24.25
C GLU A 345 11.55 16.27 23.33
N GLN A 346 10.59 15.34 23.40
CA GLN A 346 9.42 15.30 22.52
C GLN A 346 8.16 15.65 23.31
N ILE A 347 7.43 16.66 22.84
CA ILE A 347 6.12 17.03 23.40
C ILE A 347 5.03 16.59 22.43
N TYR A 348 4.02 15.88 22.95
CA TYR A 348 2.83 15.54 22.18
C TYR A 348 2.00 16.80 21.91
N MET A 349 1.67 17.02 20.65
CA MET A 349 0.93 18.19 20.18
C MET A 349 -0.57 17.95 20.08
N GLY A 350 -0.97 16.70 19.85
CA GLY A 350 -2.37 16.30 19.70
C GLY A 350 -2.58 15.36 18.53
N CYS A 351 -3.84 14.90 18.42
CA CYS A 351 -4.34 14.11 17.31
C CYS A 351 -4.96 15.04 16.25
N TYR A 352 -4.49 14.93 15.01
CA TYR A 352 -4.92 15.79 13.91
C TYR A 352 -5.58 14.97 12.82
N ASN A 353 -6.61 15.54 12.20
CA ASN A 353 -7.22 14.98 11.01
C ASN A 353 -6.24 15.06 9.85
N ASP A 354 -5.86 13.89 9.31
CA ASP A 354 -4.90 13.72 8.22
C ASP A 354 -5.55 13.31 6.89
N THR A 355 -6.86 13.50 6.75
CA THR A 355 -7.66 13.10 5.57
C THR A 355 -7.26 13.75 4.23
N GLY A 356 -6.26 14.64 4.19
CA GLY A 356 -5.88 15.36 2.96
C GLY A 356 -7.08 16.10 2.32
N GLY A 357 -8.02 16.56 3.16
CA GLY A 357 -9.33 17.03 2.69
C GLY A 357 -9.21 18.19 1.72
N THR A 358 -9.92 18.15 0.58
CA THR A 358 -9.82 19.10 -0.53
C THR A 358 -9.86 20.57 -0.07
N PRO A 359 -8.83 21.40 -0.36
CA PRO A 359 -7.68 21.16 -1.25
C PRO A 359 -6.38 20.72 -0.52
N GLY A 360 -6.49 20.32 0.75
CA GLY A 360 -5.45 20.28 1.77
C GLY A 360 -4.43 19.15 1.68
N PHE A 361 -3.19 19.52 1.95
CA PHE A 361 -2.02 18.66 2.15
C PHE A 361 -2.18 17.86 3.46
N LYS A 362 -1.49 16.71 3.58
CA LYS A 362 -1.32 16.01 4.87
C LYS A 362 -0.79 16.96 5.95
N THR A 363 -1.09 16.65 7.20
CA THR A 363 -0.67 17.42 8.39
C THR A 363 0.84 17.57 8.42
N LEU A 364 1.55 16.45 8.21
CA LEU A 364 2.99 16.38 7.92
C LEU A 364 3.14 15.80 6.51
N ASN A 365 3.91 16.47 5.65
CA ASN A 365 4.01 16.19 4.22
C ASN A 365 5.46 16.29 3.69
N GLY A 366 6.42 16.08 4.59
CA GLY A 366 7.85 16.00 4.31
C GLY A 366 8.29 14.56 4.03
N LEU A 367 8.99 13.97 4.99
CA LEU A 367 9.56 12.62 4.88
C LEU A 367 8.58 11.56 5.39
N PHE A 368 8.48 10.44 4.68
CA PHE A 368 7.60 9.32 5.01
C PHE A 368 8.39 8.02 5.20
N TYR A 369 7.98 7.21 6.18
CA TYR A 369 8.47 5.85 6.41
C TYR A 369 7.32 4.97 6.90
N SER A 370 7.27 3.71 6.47
CA SER A 370 6.24 2.76 6.91
C SER A 370 6.81 1.37 7.17
N ASN A 371 6.60 0.85 8.38
CA ASN A 371 6.97 -0.51 8.76
C ASN A 371 6.21 -0.94 10.03
N TYR A 372 5.27 -1.87 9.89
CA TYR A 372 4.44 -2.32 11.01
C TYR A 372 5.25 -2.89 12.18
N THR A 373 6.28 -3.71 11.92
CA THR A 373 7.03 -4.39 12.98
C THR A 373 7.97 -3.47 13.77
N ASN A 374 8.38 -2.33 13.20
CA ASN A 374 9.31 -1.42 13.84
C ASN A 374 8.64 -0.19 14.45
N MET A 375 7.39 0.10 14.07
CA MET A 375 6.77 1.38 14.41
C MET A 375 6.44 1.47 15.89
N THR A 376 7.08 2.41 16.57
CA THR A 376 6.73 2.93 17.91
C THR A 376 6.79 4.45 17.86
N VAL A 377 6.29 5.11 18.90
CA VAL A 377 6.38 6.57 18.98
C VAL A 377 7.85 7.02 18.99
N GLU A 378 8.73 6.37 19.76
CA GLU A 378 10.16 6.71 19.81
C GLU A 378 10.89 6.40 18.52
N PHE A 379 10.52 5.31 17.84
CA PHE A 379 11.12 4.99 16.54
C PHE A 379 10.89 6.15 15.57
N CYS A 380 9.64 6.62 15.44
CA CYS A 380 9.32 7.72 14.53
C CYS A 380 9.99 9.03 14.95
N GLN A 381 9.96 9.36 16.24
CA GLN A 381 10.63 10.55 16.78
C GLN A 381 12.14 10.53 16.47
N ASN A 382 12.81 9.41 16.72
CA ASN A 382 14.25 9.26 16.44
C ASN A 382 14.54 9.32 14.94
N TYR A 383 13.71 8.67 14.12
CA TYR A 383 13.84 8.68 12.66
C TYR A 383 13.74 10.09 12.10
N CYS A 384 12.74 10.88 12.51
CA CYS A 384 12.58 12.26 12.06
C CYS A 384 13.74 13.15 12.52
N MET A 385 14.15 13.06 13.79
CA MET A 385 15.28 13.83 14.31
C MET A 385 16.60 13.51 13.60
N ALA A 386 16.88 12.23 13.35
CA ALA A 386 18.08 11.79 12.64
C ALA A 386 18.13 12.30 11.19
N ASN A 387 16.97 12.58 10.60
CA ASN A 387 16.82 13.16 9.27
C ASN A 387 16.57 14.68 9.29
N GLY A 388 16.79 15.35 10.43
CA GLY A 388 16.72 16.81 10.54
C GLY A 388 15.32 17.41 10.55
N TYR A 389 14.30 16.62 10.91
CA TYR A 389 12.92 17.06 11.06
C TYR A 389 12.55 17.28 12.53
N ARG A 390 11.92 18.42 12.83
CA ARG A 390 11.52 18.81 14.19
C ARG A 390 10.21 18.17 14.64
N PHE A 391 9.31 17.90 13.72
CA PHE A 391 8.04 17.23 13.96
C PHE A 391 8.11 15.79 13.47
N SER A 392 7.54 14.90 14.27
CA SER A 392 7.26 13.52 13.91
C SER A 392 5.79 13.26 14.13
N GLY A 393 5.19 12.43 13.29
CA GLY A 393 3.81 12.04 13.41
C GLY A 393 3.63 10.57 13.08
N VAL A 394 2.84 9.87 13.87
CA VAL A 394 2.54 8.45 13.67
C VAL A 394 1.09 8.27 13.24
N GLU A 395 0.88 7.48 12.20
CA GLU A 395 -0.42 7.23 11.57
C GLU A 395 -0.57 5.73 11.27
N TYR A 396 -1.81 5.24 11.26
CA TYR A 396 -2.16 3.92 10.74
C TYR A 396 -1.38 2.74 11.36
N ALA A 397 -1.00 2.84 12.64
CA ALA A 397 -0.18 1.87 13.38
C ALA A 397 1.27 1.65 12.88
N GLN A 398 1.58 2.03 11.64
CA GLN A 398 2.82 1.63 10.96
C GLN A 398 3.54 2.75 10.24
N GLU A 399 2.91 3.91 10.11
CA GLU A 399 3.44 5.03 9.34
C GLU A 399 4.07 6.07 10.25
N CYS A 400 5.19 6.61 9.78
CA CYS A 400 5.90 7.71 10.37
C CYS A 400 6.03 8.82 9.33
N HIS A 401 5.56 10.00 9.69
CA HIS A 401 5.60 11.20 8.89
C HIS A 401 6.48 12.23 9.62
N CYS A 402 7.37 12.88 8.88
CA CYS A 402 8.32 13.82 9.45
C CYS A 402 8.18 15.16 8.75
N ASP A 403 8.29 16.23 9.54
CA ASP A 403 8.23 17.58 9.00
C ASP A 403 8.94 18.63 9.84
N ASN A 404 9.13 19.80 9.25
CA ASN A 404 9.55 20.98 9.98
C ASN A 404 8.39 21.96 10.21
N GLU A 405 7.24 21.72 9.57
CA GLU A 405 6.02 22.50 9.75
C GLU A 405 4.77 21.61 9.82
N ILE A 406 3.80 22.03 10.65
CA ILE A 406 2.45 21.46 10.65
C ILE A 406 1.63 22.28 9.66
N ASN A 407 0.90 21.62 8.76
CA ASN A 407 -0.01 22.30 7.85
C ASN A 407 -1.00 23.21 8.66
N PRO A 408 -1.09 24.52 8.43
CA PRO A 408 -2.03 25.43 9.11
C PRO A 408 -3.50 25.08 8.92
N THR A 409 -3.84 24.36 7.85
CA THR A 409 -5.20 23.87 7.64
C THR A 409 -5.45 22.56 8.39
N ALA A 410 -4.44 22.01 9.09
CA ALA A 410 -4.62 20.82 9.91
C ALA A 410 -5.62 21.12 11.02
N ILE A 411 -6.67 20.30 11.07
CA ILE A 411 -7.73 20.42 12.06
C ILE A 411 -7.41 19.42 13.16
N MET A 412 -7.09 19.94 14.35
CA MET A 412 -7.01 19.10 15.54
C MET A 412 -8.39 18.47 15.80
N ALA A 413 -8.41 17.18 16.11
CA ALA A 413 -9.62 16.44 16.45
C ALA A 413 -10.42 17.18 17.55
N PRO A 414 -11.75 17.41 17.37
CA PRO A 414 -12.55 18.10 18.37
C PRO A 414 -12.53 17.34 19.70
N ASN A 415 -12.21 18.05 20.78
CA ASN A 415 -12.21 17.62 22.19
C ASN A 415 -11.31 16.42 22.50
N GLY A 416 -10.11 16.68 23.05
CA GLY A 416 -9.51 16.09 24.27
C GLY A 416 -9.75 14.63 24.66
N THR A 417 -10.23 13.80 23.75
CA THR A 417 -10.54 12.39 23.90
C THR A 417 -9.92 11.71 22.71
N VAL A 418 -9.09 10.73 23.04
CA VAL A 418 -8.17 9.95 22.22
C VAL A 418 -8.88 9.14 21.12
N ASN A 419 -10.16 9.39 20.83
CA ASN A 419 -11.09 8.48 20.15
C ASN A 419 -10.94 8.41 18.61
N GLN A 420 -9.92 9.07 18.05
CA GLN A 420 -9.63 9.08 16.61
C GLN A 420 -8.20 8.59 16.33
N CYS A 421 -7.25 8.89 17.23
CA CYS A 421 -5.91 8.32 17.23
C CYS A 421 -5.81 7.17 18.24
N THR A 422 -6.55 6.11 17.96
CA THR A 422 -6.73 4.95 18.85
C THR A 422 -5.96 3.72 18.39
N TRP A 423 -5.22 3.76 17.29
CA TRP A 423 -4.57 2.56 16.75
C TRP A 423 -3.25 2.32 17.46
N ASN A 424 -3.04 1.13 17.99
CA ASN A 424 -1.80 0.75 18.64
C ASN A 424 -0.65 0.73 17.62
N CYS A 425 0.54 1.12 18.05
CA CYS A 425 1.74 0.99 17.25
C CYS A 425 2.04 -0.49 16.92
N GLY A 426 2.25 -0.82 15.66
CA GLY A 426 2.50 -2.20 15.23
C GLY A 426 3.76 -2.81 15.88
N GLY A 427 4.76 -1.99 16.19
CA GLY A 427 5.97 -2.40 16.90
C GLY A 427 5.66 -2.84 18.34
N THR A 428 4.86 -2.07 19.08
CA THR A 428 4.48 -2.45 20.45
C THR A 428 3.57 -3.69 20.45
N MET A 429 2.76 -3.87 19.42
CA MET A 429 1.90 -5.05 19.25
C MET A 429 2.66 -6.34 18.95
N THR A 430 3.80 -6.24 18.25
CA THR A 430 4.62 -7.41 17.89
C THR A 430 5.60 -7.83 18.97
N LEU A 431 5.97 -6.92 19.87
CA LEU A 431 6.96 -7.16 20.94
C LEU A 431 6.38 -7.80 22.22
N GLY A 432 5.06 -8.00 22.31
CA GLY A 432 4.39 -8.93 23.23
C GLY A 432 4.37 -8.58 24.74
N ASP A 433 5.33 -7.79 25.23
CA ASP A 433 5.53 -7.50 26.66
C ASP A 433 5.89 -6.02 26.96
N VAL A 434 5.62 -5.11 26.04
CA VAL A 434 5.83 -3.67 26.22
C VAL A 434 4.50 -2.93 26.41
N GLU A 435 4.52 -1.82 27.14
CA GLU A 435 3.40 -0.88 27.23
C GLU A 435 2.94 -0.53 25.81
N GLN A 436 1.64 -0.62 25.54
CA GLN A 436 1.11 -0.32 24.21
C GLN A 436 1.07 1.19 24.04
N GLU A 437 1.32 1.70 22.84
CA GLU A 437 1.25 3.12 22.53
C GLU A 437 0.32 3.35 21.36
N PHE A 438 -0.31 4.52 21.29
CA PHE A 438 -1.09 4.92 20.12
C PHE A 438 -0.19 5.50 19.02
N CYS A 439 -0.42 5.04 17.79
CA CYS A 439 0.20 5.46 16.55
C CYS A 439 -0.86 5.95 15.55
N GLY A 440 -1.60 6.99 15.94
CA GLY A 440 -2.61 7.61 15.11
C GLY A 440 -3.87 6.75 14.93
N GLY A 441 -4.54 6.90 13.80
CA GLY A 441 -5.71 6.12 13.43
C GLY A 441 -6.08 6.26 11.95
N LEU A 442 -7.25 5.74 11.55
CA LEU A 442 -7.71 5.85 10.17
C LEU A 442 -7.89 7.33 9.80
N GLN A 443 -6.96 7.88 9.00
CA GLN A 443 -6.93 9.29 8.58
C GLN A 443 -6.68 10.29 9.72
N TYR A 444 -6.05 9.85 10.81
CA TYR A 444 -5.70 10.70 11.94
C TYR A 444 -4.27 10.43 12.39
N ILE A 445 -3.53 11.50 12.66
CA ILE A 445 -2.10 11.43 12.98
C ILE A 445 -1.82 12.05 14.36
N ASP A 446 -1.06 11.32 15.18
CA ASP A 446 -0.54 11.84 16.44
C ASP A 446 0.75 12.59 16.19
N ILE A 447 0.79 13.88 16.55
CA ILE A 447 1.93 14.76 16.26
C ILE A 447 2.78 14.99 17.51
N TYR A 448 4.10 14.95 17.35
CA TYR A 448 5.09 15.24 18.37
C TYR A 448 6.07 16.31 17.88
N LYS A 449 6.51 17.17 18.79
CA LYS A 449 7.45 18.25 18.52
C LYS A 449 8.71 18.09 19.36
N ASN A 450 9.86 18.07 18.70
CA ASN A 450 11.14 18.22 19.37
C ASN A 450 11.30 19.66 19.90
N VAL A 451 11.40 19.80 21.22
CA VAL A 451 11.58 21.10 21.91
C VAL A 451 13.01 21.42 22.31
N ASN A 452 13.98 20.58 21.91
CA ASN A 452 15.39 20.85 22.11
C ASN A 452 15.80 22.12 21.36
N THR A 453 16.16 23.15 22.12
CA THR A 453 16.60 24.45 21.59
C THR A 453 17.93 24.38 20.83
N SER A 454 18.72 23.32 21.01
CA SER A 454 19.95 23.06 20.29
C SER A 454 19.73 22.26 18.99
N PHE A 455 18.54 21.71 18.77
CA PHE A 455 18.22 21.00 17.54
C PHE A 455 18.12 21.98 16.36
N VAL A 456 18.96 21.78 15.35
CA VAL A 456 18.92 22.55 14.10
C VAL A 456 18.25 21.69 13.05
N ALA A 457 17.03 22.06 12.66
CA ALA A 457 16.31 21.42 11.58
C ALA A 457 17.02 21.65 10.23
N PHE A 458 16.90 20.69 9.31
CA PHE A 458 17.36 20.87 7.92
C PHE A 458 16.47 21.86 7.15
N GLY A 459 17.06 22.58 6.19
CA GLY A 459 16.48 23.76 5.56
C GLY A 459 16.96 25.06 6.24
N ASN A 460 17.06 26.17 5.50
CA ASN A 460 17.57 27.45 5.99
C ASN A 460 16.62 28.09 7.03
N ASN A 461 16.56 27.51 8.21
CA ASN A 461 15.71 27.89 9.34
C ASN A 461 16.56 28.44 10.49
N ASP A 462 17.57 29.26 10.17
CA ASP A 462 18.43 29.94 11.14
C ASP A 462 17.67 30.82 12.17
N ASN A 463 16.32 30.91 12.15
CA ASN A 463 15.57 31.80 13.04
C ASN A 463 14.13 31.47 13.48
N THR A 464 13.56 30.26 13.33
CA THR A 464 12.11 30.07 13.65
C THR A 464 11.73 29.36 14.95
N ALA A 465 12.67 29.04 15.84
CA ALA A 465 12.38 28.50 17.20
C ALA A 465 11.34 27.35 17.26
N GLY A 466 11.14 26.62 16.16
CA GLY A 466 10.15 25.55 16.06
C GLY A 466 8.68 25.99 16.07
N ASN A 467 8.35 27.22 15.68
CA ASN A 467 6.94 27.60 15.51
C ASN A 467 6.40 27.12 14.17
N ALA A 468 5.28 26.37 14.19
CA ALA A 468 4.53 26.02 12.99
C ALA A 468 4.18 27.30 12.23
N GLN A 469 4.70 27.45 11.01
CA GLN A 469 4.28 28.53 10.13
C GLN A 469 3.03 28.09 9.38
N PRO A 470 2.10 29.01 9.11
CA PRO A 470 1.07 28.72 8.14
C PRO A 470 1.67 28.54 6.76
N TYR A 471 1.59 27.32 6.24
CA TYR A 471 1.52 27.04 4.80
C TYR A 471 0.59 28.05 4.11
N THR A 472 1.18 29.08 3.54
CA THR A 472 0.62 29.70 2.35
C THR A 472 1.18 28.89 1.19
N PRO A 473 0.33 28.16 0.42
CA PRO A 473 0.78 27.59 -0.84
C PRO A 473 1.50 28.70 -1.59
N PRO A 474 2.77 28.50 -2.02
CA PRO A 474 3.40 29.46 -2.90
C PRO A 474 2.42 29.68 -4.06
N SER A 475 2.18 30.94 -4.38
CA SER A 475 1.28 31.35 -5.45
C SER A 475 1.74 30.73 -6.76
N GLY A 476 1.22 29.53 -7.07
CA GLY A 476 1.60 28.74 -8.24
C GLY A 476 3.05 28.27 -8.22
N PHE A 477 3.30 27.13 -8.88
CA PHE A 477 4.65 26.82 -9.31
C PHE A 477 5.21 27.96 -10.18
N GLY A 478 6.54 28.15 -10.20
CA GLY A 478 7.19 29.18 -11.02
C GLY A 478 6.77 29.09 -12.49
N SER A 479 6.94 30.19 -13.25
CA SER A 479 6.56 30.25 -14.67
C SER A 479 7.27 29.23 -15.57
N ASN A 480 8.34 28.60 -15.06
CA ASN A 480 9.09 27.56 -15.73
C ASN A 480 8.60 26.13 -15.42
N TYR A 481 7.58 25.94 -14.58
CA TYR A 481 7.02 24.62 -14.28
C TYR A 481 6.25 24.04 -15.47
N LEU A 482 6.49 22.76 -15.77
CA LEU A 482 5.95 22.02 -16.92
C LEU A 482 4.93 20.96 -16.53
N GLY A 483 4.56 20.87 -15.25
CA GLY A 483 3.57 19.93 -14.73
C GLY A 483 4.17 18.81 -13.89
N CYS A 484 3.29 17.95 -13.40
CA CYS A 484 3.63 16.73 -12.68
C CYS A 484 3.58 15.54 -13.63
N TRP A 485 4.61 14.70 -13.58
CA TRP A 485 4.83 13.62 -14.54
C TRP A 485 5.11 12.31 -13.82
N GLN A 486 4.58 11.21 -14.34
CA GLN A 486 4.88 9.87 -13.85
C GLN A 486 6.32 9.52 -14.21
N ASP A 487 7.11 9.13 -13.23
CA ASP A 487 8.43 8.56 -13.43
C ASP A 487 8.41 7.03 -13.36
N ASN A 488 9.42 6.39 -13.97
CA ASN A 488 9.54 4.93 -14.11
C ASN A 488 8.35 4.25 -14.78
N ALA A 489 7.60 4.97 -15.62
CA ALA A 489 6.52 4.40 -16.41
C ALA A 489 7.11 3.30 -17.32
N GLN A 490 6.68 2.04 -17.09
CA GLN A 490 7.18 0.86 -17.81
C GLN A 490 8.69 0.60 -17.64
N GLY A 491 9.30 1.07 -16.54
CA GLY A 491 10.72 0.85 -16.24
C GLY A 491 11.68 1.87 -16.86
N THR A 492 11.15 2.94 -17.47
CA THR A 492 11.95 4.01 -18.08
C THR A 492 11.84 5.30 -17.29
N ARG A 493 12.97 5.95 -16.97
CA ARG A 493 13.03 7.26 -16.32
C ARG A 493 12.51 8.36 -17.24
N LEU A 494 11.85 9.37 -16.67
CA LEU A 494 11.25 10.49 -17.39
C LEU A 494 12.29 11.38 -18.08
N LEU A 495 13.40 11.67 -17.39
CA LEU A 495 14.50 12.48 -17.88
C LEU A 495 15.72 11.60 -18.17
N ASP A 496 16.41 11.91 -19.26
CA ASP A 496 17.46 11.10 -19.90
C ASP A 496 18.90 11.47 -19.47
N GLY A 497 19.05 12.41 -18.56
CA GLY A 497 20.33 12.98 -18.15
C GLY A 497 20.79 12.58 -16.75
N ASP A 498 21.45 13.51 -16.09
CA ASP A 498 22.03 13.30 -14.76
C ASP A 498 20.98 13.17 -13.66
N MET A 499 21.37 12.53 -12.55
CA MET A 499 20.56 12.49 -11.35
C MET A 499 21.41 12.59 -10.09
N THR A 500 20.82 13.14 -9.03
CA THR A 500 21.42 13.20 -7.69
C THR A 500 20.34 13.16 -6.61
N ALA A 501 20.76 12.93 -5.37
CA ALA A 501 19.92 13.12 -4.19
C ALA A 501 20.66 14.00 -3.20
N ALA A 502 19.96 14.94 -2.57
CA ALA A 502 20.54 15.85 -1.60
C ALA A 502 19.68 15.90 -0.33
N GLN A 503 20.34 15.84 0.83
CA GLN A 503 19.67 16.01 2.13
C GLN A 503 19.00 17.38 2.28
N TYR A 504 19.46 18.38 1.50
CA TYR A 504 18.91 19.74 1.47
C TYR A 504 18.36 20.07 0.09
N MET A 505 17.70 19.12 -0.57
CA MET A 505 17.13 19.35 -1.90
C MET A 505 16.12 20.49 -1.88
N ASN A 506 16.19 21.34 -2.88
CA ASN A 506 15.20 22.35 -3.21
C ASN A 506 15.28 22.66 -4.71
N LEU A 507 14.36 23.46 -5.23
CA LEU A 507 14.28 23.77 -6.65
C LEU A 507 15.54 24.45 -7.16
N THR A 508 16.15 25.33 -6.37
CA THR A 508 17.40 26.02 -6.73
C THR A 508 18.58 25.04 -6.79
N VAL A 509 18.72 24.18 -5.78
CA VAL A 509 19.76 23.15 -5.72
C VAL A 509 19.66 22.20 -6.91
N CYS A 510 18.44 21.77 -7.27
CA CYS A 510 18.27 20.91 -8.44
C CYS A 510 18.53 21.64 -9.76
N ALA A 511 18.03 22.86 -9.91
CA ALA A 511 18.26 23.67 -11.10
C ALA A 511 19.75 23.96 -11.32
N ASP A 512 20.49 24.33 -10.26
CA ASP A 512 21.93 24.61 -10.30
C ASP A 512 22.73 23.34 -10.63
N PHE A 513 22.36 22.20 -10.04
CA PHE A 513 22.96 20.90 -10.37
C PHE A 513 22.76 20.57 -11.87
N CYS A 514 21.54 20.70 -12.37
CA CYS A 514 21.25 20.45 -13.78
C CYS A 514 21.82 21.52 -14.73
N ALA A 515 22.04 22.75 -14.26
CA ALA A 515 22.72 23.78 -15.03
C ALA A 515 24.23 23.51 -15.13
N ALA A 516 24.83 22.97 -14.07
CA ALA A 516 26.24 22.57 -14.06
C ALA A 516 26.48 21.34 -14.95
N GLY A 517 25.71 20.27 -14.74
CA GLY A 517 25.84 18.99 -15.44
C GLY A 517 27.18 18.28 -15.22
N ASN A 518 27.20 16.96 -15.38
CA ASN A 518 28.43 16.16 -15.41
C ASN A 518 29.19 16.56 -16.68
N ASN A 519 30.30 17.29 -16.51
CA ASN A 519 31.19 17.86 -17.55
C ASN A 519 30.86 19.28 -18.05
N GLY A 520 30.03 20.06 -17.36
CA GLY A 520 29.70 21.43 -17.79
C GLY A 520 28.61 21.49 -18.87
N PHE A 521 28.04 20.35 -19.23
CA PHE A 521 26.92 20.26 -20.15
C PHE A 521 25.61 20.41 -19.38
N GLY A 522 25.15 21.64 -19.23
CA GLY A 522 23.83 21.90 -18.64
C GLY A 522 22.69 21.23 -19.41
N PHE A 523 21.59 20.98 -18.71
CA PHE A 523 20.39 20.31 -19.21
C PHE A 523 19.20 21.27 -19.33
N GLN A 524 18.39 21.07 -20.37
CA GLN A 524 17.18 21.87 -20.64
C GLN A 524 16.12 21.72 -19.55
N TYR A 525 16.02 20.55 -18.94
CA TYR A 525 15.03 20.25 -17.93
C TYR A 525 15.69 19.85 -16.62
N TYR A 526 15.04 20.23 -15.53
CA TYR A 526 15.29 19.66 -14.21
C TYR A 526 13.96 19.22 -13.61
N GLY A 527 14.00 18.17 -12.81
CA GLY A 527 12.84 17.58 -12.18
C GLY A 527 13.17 17.13 -10.77
N THR A 528 12.24 17.32 -9.85
CA THR A 528 12.39 16.89 -8.46
C THR A 528 11.42 15.76 -8.15
N GLU A 529 11.90 14.73 -7.45
CA GLU A 529 11.12 13.55 -7.04
C GLU A 529 11.35 13.25 -5.57
N PHE A 530 10.33 12.69 -4.90
CA PHE A 530 10.43 12.13 -3.56
C PHE A 530 11.02 13.06 -2.47
N GLY A 531 10.88 14.37 -2.66
CA GLY A 531 11.36 15.40 -1.72
C GLY A 531 12.87 15.66 -1.75
N ASN A 532 13.70 14.67 -2.11
CA ASN A 532 15.15 14.77 -2.04
C ASN A 532 15.91 14.43 -3.33
N GLN A 533 15.23 13.97 -4.37
CA GLN A 533 15.85 13.54 -5.61
C GLN A 533 15.74 14.64 -6.67
N CYS A 534 16.76 14.72 -7.51
CA CYS A 534 16.86 15.64 -8.63
C CYS A 534 17.28 14.86 -9.87
N PHE A 535 16.60 15.16 -10.97
CA PHE A 535 16.80 14.57 -12.28
C PHE A 535 16.98 15.68 -13.30
N CYS A 536 17.85 15.46 -14.26
CA CYS A 536 18.17 16.39 -15.33
C CYS A 536 17.94 15.69 -16.67
N GLY A 537 17.60 16.43 -17.71
CA GLY A 537 17.44 15.85 -19.04
C GLY A 537 17.32 16.90 -20.13
N ASN A 538 17.56 16.47 -21.37
CA ASN A 538 17.26 17.26 -22.56
C ASN A 538 16.03 16.71 -23.30
N GLU A 539 15.57 15.51 -22.94
CA GLU A 539 14.37 14.90 -23.48
C GLU A 539 13.40 14.47 -22.38
N ILE A 540 12.11 14.59 -22.69
CA ILE A 540 11.03 13.97 -21.90
C ILE A 540 10.74 12.64 -22.60
N THR A 541 11.26 11.55 -22.06
CA THR A 541 11.30 10.22 -22.72
C THR A 541 9.92 9.63 -23.00
N ASN A 542 8.91 10.01 -22.21
CA ASN A 542 7.52 9.61 -22.40
C ASN A 542 6.58 10.81 -22.24
N THR A 543 6.22 11.42 -23.37
CA THR A 543 5.32 12.58 -23.40
C THR A 543 3.88 12.26 -22.99
N SER A 544 3.48 10.98 -22.95
CA SER A 544 2.16 10.53 -22.47
C SER A 544 2.11 10.32 -20.95
N ALA A 545 3.23 10.45 -20.24
CA ALA A 545 3.33 10.24 -18.79
C ALA A 545 2.92 11.46 -17.96
N GLN A 546 2.37 12.52 -18.56
CA GLN A 546 1.93 13.70 -17.82
C GLN A 546 0.71 13.36 -16.95
N LEU A 547 0.86 13.54 -15.63
CA LEU A 547 -0.21 13.29 -14.65
C LEU A 547 -1.14 14.50 -14.57
N THR A 548 -0.57 15.70 -14.46
CA THR A 548 -1.31 16.96 -14.51
C THR A 548 -0.47 18.11 -15.05
N ALA A 549 -1.10 18.96 -15.87
CA ALA A 549 -0.52 20.19 -16.40
C ALA A 549 -0.83 21.42 -15.51
N THR A 550 -1.55 21.26 -14.39
CA THR A 550 -1.96 22.39 -13.57
C THR A 550 -0.77 23.02 -12.85
N THR A 551 -0.64 24.35 -12.97
CA THR A 551 0.35 25.16 -12.24
C THR A 551 -0.03 25.43 -10.79
N THR A 552 -1.20 24.93 -10.38
CA THR A 552 -1.63 24.85 -8.99
C THR A 552 -1.46 23.40 -8.53
N PRO A 553 -0.85 23.14 -7.36
CA PRO A 553 -0.85 21.81 -6.75
C PRO A 553 -2.30 21.31 -6.62
N THR A 554 -2.64 20.20 -7.29
CA THR A 554 -3.89 19.47 -7.07
C THR A 554 -3.62 18.27 -6.17
N ASN A 555 -4.67 17.79 -5.50
CA ASN A 555 -4.65 16.89 -4.34
C ASN A 555 -4.05 15.48 -4.50
N GLN A 556 -3.39 15.12 -5.61
CA GLN A 556 -3.13 13.70 -5.88
C GLN A 556 -1.73 13.33 -6.41
N THR A 557 -0.93 14.24 -6.97
CA THR A 557 0.38 13.88 -7.55
C THR A 557 1.37 15.05 -7.47
N CYS A 558 2.63 14.77 -7.13
CA CYS A 558 3.70 15.77 -6.91
C CYS A 558 3.40 16.80 -5.80
N GLN A 559 3.38 16.35 -4.55
CA GLN A 559 3.06 17.20 -3.40
C GLN A 559 4.06 17.11 -2.25
N MET A 560 5.06 16.24 -2.33
CA MET A 560 6.04 16.09 -1.26
C MET A 560 6.86 17.37 -1.13
N ARG A 561 7.05 17.84 0.10
CA ARG A 561 7.92 18.97 0.36
C ARG A 561 9.38 18.64 0.01
N CYS A 562 10.10 19.66 -0.44
CA CYS A 562 11.54 19.59 -0.60
C CYS A 562 12.22 19.43 0.77
N TYR A 563 13.23 18.57 0.89
CA TYR A 563 13.91 18.32 2.18
C TYR A 563 14.71 19.53 2.68
N GLY A 564 15.14 20.43 1.79
CA GLY A 564 16.01 21.56 2.10
C GLY A 564 15.42 22.95 1.93
N ALA A 565 14.15 23.10 1.55
CA ALA A 565 13.50 24.41 1.48
C ALA A 565 11.99 24.35 1.68
N GLU A 566 11.50 25.24 2.53
CA GLU A 566 10.08 25.57 2.67
C GLU A 566 9.78 26.86 1.90
N PRO A 567 8.63 27.00 1.22
CA PRO A 567 7.50 26.05 1.09
C PRO A 567 7.51 25.27 -0.25
N GLU A 568 8.68 24.85 -0.74
CA GLU A 568 8.82 24.28 -2.09
C GLU A 568 8.36 22.82 -2.15
N ILE A 569 7.80 22.42 -3.31
CA ILE A 569 7.35 21.05 -3.59
C ILE A 569 8.37 20.36 -4.52
N CYS A 570 8.78 19.15 -4.15
CA CYS A 570 9.78 18.35 -4.83
C CYS A 570 9.24 16.98 -5.26
N GLY A 571 8.18 16.98 -6.07
CA GLY A 571 7.63 15.75 -6.65
C GLY A 571 6.83 14.90 -5.67
N GLY A 572 6.81 13.59 -5.89
CA GLY A 572 6.08 12.59 -5.12
C GLY A 572 6.62 11.18 -5.40
N PRO A 573 6.04 10.12 -4.80
CA PRO A 573 6.45 8.74 -5.09
C PRO A 573 6.23 8.42 -6.57
N SER A 574 7.31 8.14 -7.32
CA SER A 574 7.25 7.90 -8.77
C SER A 574 6.62 9.07 -9.56
N ALA A 575 6.73 10.29 -9.04
CA ALA A 575 6.13 11.48 -9.63
C ALA A 575 7.10 12.67 -9.60
N VAL A 576 7.48 13.16 -10.78
CA VAL A 576 8.45 14.25 -10.95
C VAL A 576 7.72 15.58 -11.14
N SER A 577 8.04 16.55 -10.30
CA SER A 577 7.73 17.97 -10.55
C SER A 577 8.73 18.49 -11.58
N LEU A 578 8.29 18.69 -12.82
CA LEU A 578 9.16 19.00 -13.95
C LEU A 578 9.24 20.50 -14.22
N TYR A 579 10.43 21.02 -14.52
CA TYR A 579 10.69 22.43 -14.79
C TYR A 579 11.61 22.61 -15.99
N ASN A 580 11.40 23.72 -16.70
CA ASN A 580 12.35 24.24 -17.67
C ASN A 580 13.52 24.92 -16.93
N ASN A 581 14.74 24.56 -17.27
CA ASN A 581 15.93 25.15 -16.69
C ASN A 581 16.24 26.48 -17.37
N THR A 582 15.90 27.60 -16.72
CA THR A 582 16.14 28.93 -17.30
C THR A 582 17.62 29.31 -17.39
N ALA A 583 18.50 28.58 -16.69
CA ALA A 583 19.94 28.76 -16.80
C ALA A 583 20.56 27.94 -17.95
N TYR A 584 19.79 27.07 -18.61
CA TYR A 584 20.26 26.32 -19.77
C TYR A 584 20.50 27.25 -20.96
N VAL A 585 21.71 27.19 -21.51
CA VAL A 585 22.08 27.88 -22.75
C VAL A 585 22.31 26.81 -23.82
N PRO A 586 21.47 26.75 -24.87
CA PRO A 586 21.65 25.76 -25.92
C PRO A 586 22.93 26.06 -26.71
N PRO A 587 23.71 25.02 -27.10
CA PRO A 587 24.83 25.20 -28.01
C PRO A 587 24.36 25.71 -29.37
N VAL A 588 25.20 26.55 -30.00
CA VAL A 588 24.91 27.17 -31.29
C VAL A 588 26.00 26.86 -32.32
N VAL A 589 25.60 26.77 -33.58
CA VAL A 589 26.58 26.83 -34.69
C VAL A 589 27.01 28.29 -34.83
N LYS A 590 28.32 28.56 -34.75
CA LYS A 590 28.82 29.93 -34.95
C LYS A 590 28.77 30.28 -36.43
N PRO A 591 28.05 31.32 -36.87
CA PRO A 591 27.93 31.62 -38.29
C PRO A 591 29.26 32.08 -38.92
N SER A 592 30.12 32.74 -38.15
CA SER A 592 31.46 33.13 -38.61
C SER A 592 32.40 33.41 -37.44
N ILE A 593 33.71 33.23 -37.67
CA ILE A 593 34.80 33.65 -36.79
C ILE A 593 35.80 34.43 -37.64
N GLY A 594 35.86 35.75 -37.43
CA GLY A 594 36.63 36.63 -38.30
C GLY A 594 36.16 36.52 -39.77
N LYS A 595 37.07 36.13 -40.67
CA LYS A 595 36.78 35.95 -42.10
C LYS A 595 36.33 34.53 -42.48
N TYR A 596 36.34 33.59 -41.54
CA TYR A 596 35.86 32.24 -41.78
C TYR A 596 34.35 32.19 -41.54
N VAL A 597 33.60 31.68 -42.51
CA VAL A 597 32.14 31.55 -42.46
C VAL A 597 31.79 30.08 -42.44
N SER A 598 30.85 29.67 -41.59
CA SER A 598 30.37 28.28 -41.54
C SER A 598 29.79 27.89 -42.90
N GLN A 599 30.18 26.71 -43.38
CA GLN A 599 29.71 26.10 -44.63
C GLN A 599 28.71 24.98 -44.38
N GLY A 600 28.29 24.79 -43.13
CA GLY A 600 27.56 23.61 -42.69
C GLY A 600 28.51 22.43 -42.42
N CYS A 601 27.96 21.23 -42.43
CA CYS A 601 28.72 20.03 -42.08
C CYS A 601 29.38 19.44 -43.32
N LEU A 602 30.57 18.89 -43.15
CA LEU A 602 31.27 18.12 -44.17
C LEU A 602 31.31 16.68 -43.70
N VAL A 603 30.65 15.77 -44.42
CA VAL A 603 30.78 14.34 -44.15
C VAL A 603 32.26 13.96 -44.36
N ASP A 604 32.86 13.31 -43.36
CA ASP A 604 34.23 12.80 -43.44
C ASP A 604 34.24 11.29 -43.14
N PRO A 605 34.06 10.43 -44.15
CA PRO A 605 33.87 9.00 -43.94
C PRO A 605 35.07 8.24 -43.34
N ASN A 606 36.21 8.92 -43.08
CA ASN A 606 37.48 8.32 -42.64
C ASN A 606 37.79 6.96 -43.31
N GLY A 607 37.60 6.92 -44.64
CA GLY A 607 37.69 5.70 -45.44
C GLY A 607 39.08 5.50 -46.08
N PRO A 608 39.25 4.46 -46.92
CA PRO A 608 40.52 4.14 -47.60
C PRO A 608 41.08 5.27 -48.47
N GLY A 609 40.24 6.24 -48.87
CA GLY A 609 40.61 7.42 -49.65
C GLY A 609 41.20 8.58 -48.85
N GLY A 610 41.25 8.47 -47.52
CA GLY A 610 41.66 9.54 -46.62
C GLY A 610 40.53 10.53 -46.27
N ARG A 611 40.88 11.59 -45.54
CA ARG A 611 39.93 12.61 -45.06
C ARG A 611 39.45 13.55 -46.17
N ALA A 612 38.26 14.11 -46.00
CA ALA A 612 37.60 15.03 -46.93
C ALA A 612 38.34 16.35 -47.14
N ILE A 613 39.05 16.86 -46.13
CA ILE A 613 40.03 17.95 -46.26
C ILE A 613 41.40 17.44 -45.82
N GLN A 614 42.45 17.84 -46.55
CA GLN A 614 43.82 17.41 -46.29
C GLN A 614 44.75 18.62 -46.10
N GLY A 615 45.53 18.58 -45.03
CA GLY A 615 46.41 19.67 -44.61
C GLY A 615 46.93 19.40 -43.20
N ASN A 616 47.16 20.47 -42.44
CA ASN A 616 47.55 20.33 -41.03
C ASN A 616 46.35 19.91 -40.18
N ASP A 617 46.62 19.16 -39.13
CA ASP A 617 45.64 18.79 -38.11
C ASP A 617 46.22 18.95 -36.70
N THR A 618 45.32 19.08 -35.72
CA THR A 618 45.68 19.08 -34.30
C THR A 618 44.49 18.64 -33.45
N ARG A 619 44.77 18.17 -32.23
CA ARG A 619 43.75 17.78 -31.26
C ARG A 619 44.00 18.47 -29.93
N SER A 620 42.94 18.95 -29.28
CA SER A 620 43.03 19.55 -27.95
C SER A 620 41.87 19.16 -27.06
N ALA A 621 42.15 18.91 -25.78
CA ALA A 621 41.12 18.69 -24.75
C ALA A 621 40.32 19.97 -24.44
N ASP A 622 40.79 21.13 -24.89
CA ASP A 622 40.14 22.43 -24.73
C ASP A 622 39.82 23.10 -26.08
N MET A 623 39.57 22.28 -27.12
CA MET A 623 39.29 22.76 -28.49
C MET A 623 38.06 23.66 -28.55
N THR A 624 38.17 24.76 -29.28
CA THR A 624 37.04 25.65 -29.65
C THR A 624 37.11 25.92 -31.15
N ILE A 625 36.03 26.45 -31.72
CA ILE A 625 35.99 26.85 -33.13
C ILE A 625 37.09 27.89 -33.40
N GLU A 626 37.27 28.87 -32.51
CA GLU A 626 38.32 29.90 -32.62
C GLU A 626 39.72 29.31 -32.57
N LYS A 627 39.96 28.29 -31.73
CA LYS A 627 41.27 27.64 -31.66
C LYS A 627 41.60 26.91 -32.95
N CYS A 628 40.64 26.17 -33.50
CA CYS A 628 40.85 25.49 -34.76
C CYS A 628 41.09 26.48 -35.90
N ILE A 629 40.24 27.50 -36.02
CA ILE A 629 40.37 28.53 -37.05
C ILE A 629 41.70 29.28 -36.91
N LYS A 630 42.13 29.62 -35.69
CA LYS A 630 43.42 30.26 -35.45
C LYS A 630 44.59 29.36 -35.89
N PHE A 631 44.50 28.05 -35.65
CA PHE A 631 45.51 27.08 -36.06
C PHE A 631 45.58 26.96 -37.60
N CYS A 632 44.43 26.82 -38.27
CA CYS A 632 44.38 26.72 -39.73
C CYS A 632 44.80 28.03 -40.42
N LEU A 633 44.39 29.17 -39.89
CA LEU A 633 44.80 30.48 -40.37
C LEU A 633 46.32 30.69 -40.21
N GLY A 634 46.88 30.32 -39.05
CA GLY A 634 48.32 30.39 -38.80
C GLY A 634 49.15 29.48 -39.71
N SER A 635 48.52 28.48 -40.33
CA SER A 635 49.11 27.57 -41.31
C SER A 635 48.71 27.91 -42.76
N TYR A 636 48.04 29.05 -42.98
CA TYR A 636 47.59 29.54 -44.29
C TYR A 636 46.63 28.58 -45.05
N TYR A 637 45.64 28.01 -44.36
CA TYR A 637 44.62 27.13 -44.97
C TYR A 637 43.25 27.78 -45.08
N HIS A 638 42.62 27.72 -46.25
CA HIS A 638 41.29 28.30 -46.49
C HIS A 638 40.13 27.61 -45.76
N TYR A 639 40.26 26.32 -45.44
CA TYR A 639 39.28 25.53 -44.70
C TYR A 639 39.78 25.17 -43.30
N ALA A 640 38.85 25.19 -42.35
CA ALA A 640 39.00 24.65 -41.00
C ALA A 640 37.78 23.79 -40.69
N GLY A 641 37.96 22.52 -40.35
CA GLY A 641 36.91 21.60 -39.97
C GLY A 641 37.15 21.09 -38.56
N ILE A 642 36.13 21.12 -37.70
CA ILE A 642 36.22 20.54 -36.36
C ILE A 642 35.41 19.25 -36.33
N GLU A 643 36.01 18.16 -35.90
CA GLU A 643 35.38 16.85 -35.75
C GLU A 643 35.46 16.36 -34.31
N TYR A 644 34.49 15.54 -33.91
CA TYR A 644 34.52 14.75 -32.68
C TYR A 644 34.85 15.57 -31.41
N ALA A 645 34.28 16.78 -31.31
CA ALA A 645 34.42 17.76 -30.22
C ALA A 645 35.82 18.38 -30.01
N ALA A 646 36.89 17.70 -30.44
CA ALA A 646 38.26 17.98 -30.00
C ALA A 646 39.29 18.02 -31.13
N GLU A 647 38.92 17.60 -32.33
CA GLU A 647 39.84 17.40 -33.46
C GLU A 647 39.68 18.52 -34.48
N CYS A 648 40.77 19.13 -34.91
CA CYS A 648 40.80 20.22 -35.87
C CYS A 648 41.57 19.81 -37.11
N TYR A 649 40.97 20.02 -38.27
CA TYR A 649 41.52 19.68 -39.58
C TYR A 649 41.55 20.91 -40.47
N CYS A 650 42.63 21.10 -41.21
CA CYS A 650 42.81 22.22 -42.11
C CYS A 650 42.98 21.72 -43.54
N GLY A 651 42.62 22.55 -44.53
CA GLY A 651 42.84 22.24 -45.93
C GLY A 651 42.64 23.45 -46.84
N ASN A 652 43.09 23.34 -48.09
CA ASN A 652 42.84 24.37 -49.12
C ASN A 652 41.80 23.95 -50.15
N GLU A 653 41.38 22.69 -50.10
CA GLU A 653 40.40 22.10 -50.98
C GLU A 653 39.63 21.01 -50.24
N ILE A 654 38.36 20.84 -50.59
CA ILE A 654 37.56 19.67 -50.24
C ILE A 654 37.79 18.66 -51.36
N LEU A 655 38.32 17.50 -51.03
CA LEU A 655 38.58 16.46 -52.03
C LEU A 655 37.26 15.94 -52.62
N PRO A 656 37.25 15.54 -53.91
CA PRO A 656 36.04 15.07 -54.56
C PRO A 656 35.40 13.88 -53.84
N GLU A 657 34.07 13.87 -53.77
CA GLU A 657 33.29 12.78 -53.16
C GLU A 657 33.65 11.40 -53.75
N THR A 658 33.99 11.33 -55.04
CA THR A 658 34.43 10.09 -55.70
C THR A 658 35.75 9.53 -55.17
N GLN A 659 36.55 10.34 -54.47
CA GLN A 659 37.86 9.95 -53.92
C GLN A 659 37.78 9.61 -52.43
N THR A 660 37.08 10.42 -51.64
CA THR A 660 37.06 10.31 -50.16
C THR A 660 35.67 9.97 -49.61
N GLY A 661 34.61 10.10 -50.41
CA GLY A 661 33.22 10.09 -49.96
C GLY A 661 32.79 11.38 -49.25
N GLY A 662 33.67 12.38 -49.16
CA GLY A 662 33.38 13.65 -48.50
C GLY A 662 32.48 14.56 -49.34
N HIS A 663 31.44 15.10 -48.71
CA HIS A 663 30.49 16.02 -49.34
C HIS A 663 29.86 16.95 -48.30
N LEU A 664 29.47 18.15 -48.72
CA LEU A 664 28.76 19.10 -47.86
C LEU A 664 27.35 18.58 -47.56
N ALA A 665 26.96 18.64 -46.30
CA ALA A 665 25.67 18.22 -45.77
C ALA A 665 25.11 19.26 -44.81
N GLN A 666 23.79 19.21 -44.60
CA GLN A 666 23.18 19.95 -43.51
C GLN A 666 23.54 19.28 -42.19
N CYS A 667 23.98 20.07 -41.21
CA CYS A 667 24.24 19.55 -39.87
C CYS A 667 22.93 19.10 -39.24
N ASN A 668 22.81 17.80 -38.97
CA ASN A 668 21.78 17.32 -38.07
C ASN A 668 22.23 17.62 -36.64
N ILE A 669 21.52 18.53 -35.97
CA ILE A 669 21.90 19.05 -34.65
C ILE A 669 21.96 17.92 -33.61
N THR A 670 21.16 16.84 -33.77
CA THR A 670 21.19 15.67 -32.87
C THR A 670 22.49 14.88 -32.95
N ASP A 671 23.20 14.98 -34.08
CA ASP A 671 24.45 14.24 -34.32
C ASP A 671 25.67 15.10 -33.98
N MET A 672 25.49 16.41 -33.75
CA MET A 672 26.56 17.34 -33.43
C MET A 672 27.01 17.21 -31.97
N MET A 673 28.32 17.11 -31.79
CA MET A 673 29.00 17.16 -30.50
C MET A 673 29.36 18.60 -30.16
N ARG A 674 29.32 18.93 -28.87
CA ARG A 674 29.76 20.24 -28.34
C ARG A 674 31.28 20.31 -28.31
N CYS A 675 31.87 21.49 -28.46
CA CYS A 675 33.32 21.67 -28.40
C CYS A 675 33.87 21.35 -27.00
N ALA A 676 35.01 20.66 -26.94
CA ALA A 676 35.64 20.26 -25.68
C ALA A 676 36.06 21.44 -24.79
N GLY A 677 36.41 22.59 -25.39
CA GLY A 677 36.80 23.82 -24.68
C GLY A 677 35.73 24.91 -24.61
N ASN A 678 34.59 24.74 -25.28
CA ASN A 678 33.47 25.67 -25.23
C ASN A 678 32.15 24.94 -25.48
N VAL A 679 31.46 24.57 -24.40
CA VAL A 679 30.25 23.75 -24.44
C VAL A 679 29.03 24.45 -25.06
N TYR A 680 29.13 25.75 -25.35
CA TYR A 680 28.07 26.54 -25.98
C TYR A 680 28.17 26.58 -27.52
N GLU A 681 29.09 25.80 -28.08
CA GLU A 681 29.37 25.72 -29.52
C GLU A 681 29.39 24.27 -29.99
N TYR A 682 28.94 24.04 -31.22
CA TYR A 682 29.07 22.73 -31.86
C TYR A 682 30.43 22.59 -32.56
N CYS A 683 30.97 21.36 -32.57
CA CYS A 683 32.30 21.03 -33.09
C CYS A 683 32.29 19.66 -33.81
N GLY A 684 31.44 19.56 -34.83
CA GLY A 684 31.27 18.37 -35.66
C GLY A 684 30.67 17.18 -34.89
N GLY A 685 30.85 15.97 -35.40
CA GLY A 685 30.37 14.74 -34.76
C GLY A 685 31.05 13.51 -35.37
N PRO A 686 30.60 12.30 -35.02
CA PRO A 686 31.21 11.08 -35.55
C PRO A 686 31.04 10.99 -37.08
N GLY A 687 32.13 11.11 -37.83
CA GLY A 687 32.13 10.98 -39.30
C GLY A 687 31.70 12.23 -40.06
N PHE A 688 31.67 13.40 -39.41
CA PHE A 688 31.46 14.68 -40.08
C PHE A 688 32.05 15.85 -39.30
N MET A 689 32.59 16.82 -40.04
CA MET A 689 33.19 18.04 -39.50
C MET A 689 32.19 19.20 -39.53
N ASP A 690 32.22 20.09 -38.53
CA ASP A 690 31.67 21.44 -38.67
C ASP A 690 32.68 22.29 -39.45
N LEU A 691 32.34 22.66 -40.69
CA LEU A 691 33.28 23.21 -41.66
C LEU A 691 33.16 24.73 -41.76
N TYR A 692 34.31 25.39 -41.76
CA TYR A 692 34.46 26.83 -41.93
C TYR A 692 35.37 27.13 -43.12
N TYR A 693 35.02 28.16 -43.90
CA TYR A 693 35.80 28.59 -45.07
C TYR A 693 36.06 30.10 -45.07
N SER A 694 37.25 30.50 -45.49
CA SER A 694 37.56 31.89 -45.80
C SER A 694 38.13 32.04 -47.21
N ALA A 695 37.58 32.97 -48.00
CA ALA A 695 38.12 33.29 -49.33
C ALA A 695 39.41 34.14 -49.29
N SER A 696 39.80 34.65 -48.11
CA SER A 696 41.02 35.46 -47.96
C SER A 696 41.67 35.20 -46.60
N LEU A 697 42.94 34.78 -46.63
CA LEU A 697 43.76 34.53 -45.43
C LEU A 697 44.31 35.82 -44.82
#